data_AF-A0A3N5X9X9-F1
#
_entry.id   AF-A0A3N5X9X9-F1
#
_cell.length_a   1.000
_cell.length_b   1.000
_cell.length_c   1.000
_cell.angle_alpha   90.00
_cell.angle_beta   90.00
_cell.angle_gamma   90.00
#
_symmetry.space_group_name_H-M   'P 1'
#
loop_
_entity.id
_entity.type
_entity.pdbx_description
1 polymer ?
#
loop_
_entity_poly.entity_id
_entity_poly.type
_entity_poly.pdbx_seq_one_letter_code
_entity_poly.pdbx_strand_id
1 'polypeptide(L)'
;MSIRIVHVGVGVRGRHWLDVVASHSDFVSVACVDRDQKALDEVRALPGQEHGRFYTDYEKALAEVEADAVLIATPSFLHGQHAKTALEAGFAVLVEKPLAPGLEEAAATVALARRLGKPLMVAENFRFFQAERTVRKLLDEGRIGKIGSVVCIDRRDQPSHSQGPWVKGMADPFLNEIAVHHFDSFRYLFASQPESILARSFNPPGSDYDNGAALEGLISLSNGVSIQYSGTLVATRYEYDLLIEGENGEIRTDRKTVSWRSKADKSAHKVPLVEVPKGDELPYPRAGTVSILNQFRDAVTRSVEPETSGADNIWTLAMVEAVKLSQKEGRRVRIDEVFTPEMLGRANLDIPNGGGLTNGGGQRSATGHRSAGNGQRVLFIGLDSADAVLIEQWEKDGFLPNIARMRAGGTSGRMGTTAEILHVSAWPSIFTGVTPDKHGLYHAYVMNPGDQSPTRPKPDKTPSPFFWRQLSDAGKRSIVMDAFMTCPLQNFNGSQIVEWGTWSWFSEPTILPSRLKGEIEAKFGDYPAPEHSKVGTMPDSRWFRDALIAGVEKKTQVIKWLMQKEEWDLFLAVYGETHAAGHYLWHLHDASYPSHPKDVDPSLRNALRDVYVAIDRGIGEILKQVDNQTTVFLVSGDGMGPNYSASHVLEQLLKEMRMMATTGDAGDTQKGSRVGSGFNSKHLLSRIRKMIPQSIRTTVSQTFFSHSMKEKLALKWLTAGIVWEKTRAFLISNANEGYVRVNLKGREPQGIVEPGAEYGQLVEELARVARTLTNPATGKRAAQAVHKTDDIFKGPCRSHLPDLIVNWDPEAKVTDELLAAEFGRIKTKEPGYGIVPFYVGNHRPNAFAVVTGPNVPEGEQLEDGHILDLTPTILTLLGLDAPEYMDGKVLSQLIREKALAN
;
A
#
# COMPACT_ATOMS: atom_id res chain seq x y z
N MET A 1 -28.52 -9.85 -4.46
CA MET A 1 -29.08 -11.22 -4.55
C MET A 1 -28.26 -12.09 -3.61
N SER A 2 -28.88 -13.04 -2.90
CA SER A 2 -28.16 -13.97 -2.02
C SER A 2 -27.44 -15.04 -2.84
N ILE A 3 -26.24 -15.43 -2.41
CA ILE A 3 -25.40 -16.45 -3.06
C ILE A 3 -25.99 -17.83 -2.73
N ARG A 4 -26.28 -18.61 -3.76
CA ARG A 4 -26.84 -19.96 -3.65
C ARG A 4 -25.71 -20.99 -3.54
N ILE A 5 -25.73 -21.78 -2.47
CA ILE A 5 -24.66 -22.74 -2.15
C ILE A 5 -25.18 -24.18 -2.18
N VAL A 6 -24.39 -25.06 -2.81
CA VAL A 6 -24.48 -26.52 -2.61
C VAL A 6 -23.56 -26.92 -1.45
N HIS A 7 -24.11 -27.52 -0.40
CA HIS A 7 -23.35 -28.08 0.72
C HIS A 7 -23.00 -29.54 0.46
N VAL A 8 -21.70 -29.87 0.46
CA VAL A 8 -21.19 -31.21 0.17
C VAL A 8 -20.53 -31.77 1.42
N GLY A 9 -21.06 -32.87 1.94
CA GLY A 9 -20.72 -33.42 3.24
C GLY A 9 -21.53 -32.75 4.35
N VAL A 10 -22.51 -33.47 4.90
CA VAL A 10 -23.39 -32.97 5.97
C VAL A 10 -23.13 -33.66 7.30
N GLY A 11 -21.89 -34.13 7.50
CA GLY A 11 -21.37 -34.65 8.77
C GLY A 11 -21.34 -33.60 9.90
N VAL A 12 -20.55 -33.83 10.95
CA VAL A 12 -20.49 -32.91 12.11
C VAL A 12 -20.10 -31.50 11.68
N ARG A 13 -19.06 -31.38 10.83
CA ARG A 13 -18.60 -30.09 10.33
C ARG A 13 -19.55 -29.48 9.29
N GLY A 14 -20.17 -30.31 8.45
CA GLY A 14 -21.19 -29.87 7.51
C GLY A 14 -22.41 -29.25 8.19
N ARG A 15 -22.92 -29.86 9.27
CA ARG A 15 -24.02 -29.31 10.08
C ARG A 15 -23.66 -27.97 10.72
N HIS A 16 -22.42 -27.80 11.17
CA HIS A 16 -21.94 -26.51 11.64
C HIS A 16 -22.00 -25.45 10.54
N TRP A 17 -21.56 -25.77 9.33
CA TRP A 17 -21.65 -24.83 8.20
C TRP A 17 -23.08 -24.53 7.78
N LEU A 18 -23.98 -25.50 7.82
CA LEU A 18 -25.41 -25.27 7.53
C LEU A 18 -26.03 -24.27 8.50
N ASP A 19 -25.70 -24.39 9.79
CA ASP A 19 -26.13 -23.47 10.83
C ASP A 19 -25.52 -22.05 10.65
N VAL A 20 -24.22 -21.97 10.32
CA VAL A 20 -23.56 -20.68 10.01
C VAL A 20 -24.18 -20.02 8.77
N VAL A 21 -24.37 -20.78 7.69
CA VAL A 21 -24.97 -20.28 6.44
C VAL A 21 -26.41 -19.85 6.63
N ALA A 22 -27.24 -20.63 7.35
CA ALA A 22 -28.61 -20.26 7.66
C ALA A 22 -28.71 -18.94 8.46
N SER A 23 -27.69 -18.62 9.25
CA SER A 23 -27.60 -17.38 10.03
C SER A 23 -27.00 -16.18 9.28
N HIS A 24 -26.53 -16.37 8.04
CA HIS A 24 -25.83 -15.35 7.26
C HIS A 24 -26.69 -14.85 6.08
N SER A 25 -27.08 -13.57 6.09
CA SER A 25 -28.07 -13.02 5.15
C SER A 25 -27.70 -13.10 3.67
N ASP A 26 -26.40 -13.14 3.37
CA ASP A 26 -25.89 -13.14 2.00
C ASP A 26 -25.88 -14.53 1.35
N PHE A 27 -26.22 -15.59 2.08
CA PHE A 27 -26.15 -16.97 1.57
C PHE A 27 -27.48 -17.71 1.73
N VAL A 28 -27.71 -18.69 0.86
CA VAL A 28 -28.81 -19.64 0.96
C VAL A 28 -28.35 -21.02 0.50
N SER A 29 -28.58 -22.04 1.33
CA SER A 29 -28.32 -23.44 0.95
C SER A 29 -29.44 -23.92 0.00
N VAL A 30 -29.09 -24.23 -1.24
CA VAL A 30 -30.05 -24.70 -2.26
C VAL A 30 -29.99 -26.21 -2.49
N ALA A 31 -28.91 -26.86 -2.05
CA ALA A 31 -28.82 -28.31 -2.00
C ALA A 31 -27.85 -28.80 -0.92
N CYS A 32 -28.11 -30.02 -0.45
CA CYS A 32 -27.25 -30.80 0.44
C CYS A 32 -26.88 -32.12 -0.23
N VAL A 33 -25.61 -32.50 -0.12
CA VAL A 33 -25.05 -33.72 -0.73
C VAL A 33 -24.34 -34.54 0.34
N ASP A 34 -24.71 -35.81 0.49
CA ASP A 34 -24.01 -36.77 1.35
C ASP A 34 -24.30 -38.20 0.91
N ARG A 35 -23.30 -39.08 0.96
CA ARG A 35 -23.47 -40.49 0.56
C ARG A 35 -24.36 -41.25 1.55
N ASP A 36 -24.44 -40.79 2.80
CA ASP A 36 -25.32 -41.38 3.81
C ASP A 36 -26.72 -40.76 3.74
N GLN A 37 -27.67 -41.55 3.23
CA GLN A 37 -29.08 -41.14 3.15
C GLN A 37 -29.64 -40.75 4.54
N LYS A 38 -29.18 -41.42 5.61
CA LYS A 38 -29.64 -41.10 6.96
C LYS A 38 -29.17 -39.70 7.40
N ALA A 39 -27.93 -39.32 7.07
CA ALA A 39 -27.42 -37.99 7.36
C ALA A 39 -28.22 -36.89 6.63
N LEU A 40 -28.62 -37.15 5.38
CA LEU A 40 -29.48 -36.24 4.62
C LEU A 40 -30.88 -36.11 5.24
N ASP A 41 -31.49 -37.22 5.67
CA ASP A 41 -32.81 -37.19 6.29
C ASP A 41 -32.81 -36.45 7.64
N GLU A 42 -31.73 -36.58 8.42
CA GLU A 42 -31.53 -35.78 9.65
C GLU A 42 -31.39 -34.28 9.36
N VAL A 43 -30.63 -33.92 8.32
CA VAL A 43 -30.40 -32.52 7.95
C VAL A 43 -31.63 -31.88 7.31
N ARG A 44 -32.46 -32.66 6.61
CA ARG A 44 -33.74 -32.18 6.07
C ARG A 44 -34.68 -31.64 7.15
N ALA A 45 -34.56 -32.15 8.38
CA ALA A 45 -35.34 -31.69 9.53
C ALA A 45 -34.76 -30.43 10.22
N LEU A 46 -33.56 -29.95 9.81
CA LEU A 46 -32.95 -28.76 10.41
C LEU A 46 -33.57 -27.47 9.86
N PRO A 47 -33.71 -26.41 10.69
CA PRO A 47 -34.19 -25.10 10.24
C PRO A 47 -33.33 -24.52 9.11
N GLY A 48 -33.96 -23.85 8.14
CA GLY A 48 -33.27 -23.20 7.01
C GLY A 48 -32.96 -24.13 5.83
N GLN A 49 -33.39 -25.40 5.89
CA GLN A 49 -33.21 -26.39 4.82
C GLN A 49 -34.49 -26.64 4.00
N GLU A 50 -35.55 -25.84 4.22
CA GLU A 50 -36.88 -26.06 3.63
C GLU A 50 -36.89 -25.93 2.09
N HIS A 51 -35.89 -25.25 1.55
CA HIS A 51 -35.76 -24.92 0.12
C HIS A 51 -34.69 -25.79 -0.59
N GLY A 52 -33.99 -26.64 0.16
CA GLY A 52 -32.87 -27.42 -0.32
C GLY A 52 -33.28 -28.72 -1.01
N ARG A 53 -32.61 -29.06 -2.11
CA ARG A 53 -32.65 -30.41 -2.69
C ARG A 53 -31.62 -31.32 -2.01
N PHE A 54 -31.89 -32.61 -1.91
CA PHE A 54 -31.01 -33.57 -1.22
C PHE A 54 -30.55 -34.64 -2.20
N TYR A 55 -29.24 -34.88 -2.27
CA TYR A 55 -28.64 -35.82 -3.21
C TYR A 55 -27.66 -36.75 -2.52
N THR A 56 -27.72 -38.03 -2.85
CA THR A 56 -26.67 -38.99 -2.50
C THR A 56 -25.53 -39.04 -3.53
N ASP A 57 -25.76 -38.43 -4.69
CA ASP A 57 -24.82 -38.37 -5.82
C ASP A 57 -24.35 -36.93 -6.01
N TYR A 58 -23.04 -36.72 -5.92
CA TYR A 58 -22.41 -35.41 -5.97
C TYR A 58 -22.43 -34.80 -7.37
N GLU A 59 -22.07 -35.55 -8.40
CA GLU A 59 -22.02 -35.06 -9.78
C GLU A 59 -23.42 -34.72 -10.29
N LYS A 60 -24.40 -35.55 -9.92
CA LYS A 60 -25.81 -35.28 -10.22
C LYS A 60 -26.28 -33.98 -9.58
N ALA A 61 -25.91 -33.73 -8.33
CA ALA A 61 -26.27 -32.49 -7.63
C ALA A 61 -25.70 -31.26 -8.35
N LEU A 62 -24.44 -31.31 -8.78
CA LEU A 62 -23.79 -30.21 -9.52
C LEU A 62 -24.44 -29.96 -10.89
N ALA A 63 -24.93 -31.01 -11.55
CA ALA A 63 -25.58 -30.90 -12.85
C ALA A 63 -27.02 -30.37 -12.79
N GLU A 64 -27.78 -30.69 -11.73
CA GLU A 64 -29.22 -30.41 -11.65
C GLU A 64 -29.59 -29.17 -10.82
N VAL A 65 -28.65 -28.62 -10.04
CA VAL A 65 -28.89 -27.50 -9.11
C VAL A 65 -28.36 -26.19 -9.67
N GLU A 66 -29.23 -25.19 -9.73
CA GLU A 66 -28.82 -23.83 -10.06
C GLU A 66 -28.21 -23.15 -8.82
N ALA A 67 -26.89 -23.09 -8.77
CA ALA A 67 -26.12 -22.52 -7.66
C ALA A 67 -24.98 -21.63 -8.15
N ASP A 68 -24.42 -20.83 -7.25
CA ASP A 68 -23.32 -19.91 -7.52
C ASP A 68 -22.00 -20.44 -6.95
N ALA A 69 -22.07 -21.25 -5.89
CA ALA A 69 -20.91 -21.79 -5.19
C ALA A 69 -21.15 -23.16 -4.55
N VAL A 70 -20.06 -23.83 -4.19
CA VAL A 70 -20.04 -25.11 -3.47
C VAL A 70 -19.24 -24.96 -2.18
N LEU A 71 -19.82 -25.40 -1.06
CA LEU A 71 -19.16 -25.52 0.23
C LEU A 71 -18.87 -27.00 0.51
N ILE A 72 -17.60 -27.34 0.61
CA ILE A 72 -17.12 -28.72 0.78
C ILE A 72 -16.68 -28.94 2.22
N ALA A 73 -17.41 -29.78 2.95
CA ALA A 73 -17.14 -30.20 4.32
C ALA A 73 -17.10 -31.74 4.46
N THR A 74 -16.65 -32.41 3.39
CA THR A 74 -16.44 -33.86 3.35
C THR A 74 -15.21 -34.28 4.16
N PRO A 75 -14.89 -35.58 4.29
CA PRO A 75 -13.59 -35.99 4.82
C PRO A 75 -12.42 -35.42 4.01
N SER A 76 -11.32 -35.09 4.70
CA SER A 76 -10.16 -34.38 4.12
C SER A 76 -9.52 -35.10 2.93
N PHE A 77 -9.56 -36.44 2.90
CA PHE A 77 -9.04 -37.22 1.78
C PHE A 77 -9.81 -37.04 0.46
N LEU A 78 -10.98 -36.37 0.47
CA LEU A 78 -11.80 -36.09 -0.70
C LEU A 78 -11.75 -34.62 -1.16
N HIS A 79 -11.14 -33.72 -0.38
CA HIS A 79 -11.24 -32.28 -0.60
C HIS A 79 -10.74 -31.84 -1.98
N GLY A 80 -9.54 -32.28 -2.37
CA GLY A 80 -8.94 -31.91 -3.65
C GLY A 80 -9.81 -32.32 -4.84
N GLN A 81 -10.23 -33.58 -4.89
CA GLN A 81 -11.08 -34.12 -5.94
C GLN A 81 -12.45 -33.44 -5.98
N HIS A 82 -13.10 -33.26 -4.82
CA HIS A 82 -14.40 -32.58 -4.78
C HIS A 82 -14.30 -31.12 -5.23
N ALA A 83 -13.24 -30.41 -4.83
CA ALA A 83 -13.00 -29.04 -5.24
C ALA A 83 -12.76 -28.95 -6.75
N LYS A 84 -11.95 -29.84 -7.33
CA LYS A 84 -11.74 -29.90 -8.79
C LYS A 84 -13.05 -30.12 -9.54
N THR A 85 -13.85 -31.08 -9.10
CA THR A 85 -15.15 -31.42 -9.72
C THR A 85 -16.10 -30.20 -9.69
N ALA A 86 -16.17 -29.48 -8.57
CA ALA A 86 -16.98 -28.26 -8.47
C ALA A 86 -16.47 -27.12 -9.38
N LEU A 87 -15.15 -26.93 -9.43
CA LEU A 87 -14.53 -25.92 -10.29
C LEU A 87 -14.79 -26.22 -11.77
N GLU A 88 -14.64 -27.48 -12.20
CA GLU A 88 -14.92 -27.93 -13.57
C GLU A 88 -16.39 -27.74 -13.95
N ALA A 89 -17.31 -27.89 -13.00
CA ALA A 89 -18.72 -27.57 -13.18
C ALA A 89 -19.03 -26.06 -13.14
N GLY A 90 -18.01 -25.20 -12.95
CA GLY A 90 -18.12 -23.75 -13.07
C GLY A 90 -18.46 -23.01 -11.76
N PHE A 91 -18.42 -23.68 -10.61
CA PHE A 91 -18.75 -23.07 -9.32
C PHE A 91 -17.55 -22.41 -8.65
N ALA A 92 -17.81 -21.39 -7.82
CA ALA A 92 -16.84 -20.96 -6.80
C ALA A 92 -16.79 -21.99 -5.66
N VAL A 93 -15.62 -22.17 -5.03
CA VAL A 93 -15.42 -23.22 -4.03
C VAL A 93 -14.91 -22.66 -2.70
N LEU A 94 -15.62 -22.99 -1.62
CA LEU A 94 -15.14 -22.91 -0.25
C LEU A 94 -14.95 -24.34 0.27
N VAL A 95 -13.74 -24.72 0.66
CA VAL A 95 -13.42 -26.09 1.09
C VAL A 95 -12.83 -26.10 2.49
N GLU A 96 -13.23 -27.08 3.30
CA GLU A 96 -12.64 -27.32 4.61
C GLU A 96 -11.14 -27.62 4.52
N LYS A 97 -10.45 -27.39 5.63
CA LYS A 97 -9.02 -27.69 5.75
C LYS A 97 -8.79 -29.20 5.94
N PRO A 98 -7.64 -29.74 5.52
CA PRO A 98 -6.68 -29.14 4.59
C PRO A 98 -7.24 -29.07 3.16
N LEU A 99 -6.72 -28.18 2.30
CA LEU A 99 -7.18 -28.03 0.91
C LEU A 99 -7.24 -29.35 0.12
N ALA A 100 -6.25 -30.21 0.33
CA ALA A 100 -6.17 -31.53 -0.29
C ALA A 100 -5.37 -32.48 0.62
N PRO A 101 -5.36 -33.80 0.35
CA PRO A 101 -4.63 -34.80 1.13
C PRO A 101 -3.11 -34.63 1.06
N GLY A 102 -2.62 -33.93 0.02
CA GLY A 102 -1.19 -33.64 -0.18
C GLY A 102 -0.97 -32.50 -1.18
N LEU A 103 0.27 -32.05 -1.26
CA LEU A 103 0.66 -30.86 -2.03
C LEU A 103 0.42 -31.00 -3.53
N GLU A 104 0.62 -32.18 -4.12
CA GLU A 104 0.43 -32.37 -5.56
C GLU A 104 -1.01 -32.07 -5.99
N GLU A 105 -1.95 -32.63 -5.23
CA GLU A 105 -3.37 -32.46 -5.52
C GLU A 105 -3.82 -31.03 -5.24
N ALA A 106 -3.36 -30.43 -4.14
CA ALA A 106 -3.59 -29.02 -3.83
C ALA A 106 -3.08 -28.10 -4.95
N ALA A 107 -1.85 -28.29 -5.41
CA ALA A 107 -1.24 -27.53 -6.50
C ALA A 107 -2.07 -27.63 -7.79
N ALA A 108 -2.53 -28.84 -8.13
CA ALA A 108 -3.38 -29.06 -9.28
C ALA A 108 -4.76 -28.38 -9.14
N THR A 109 -5.36 -28.38 -7.95
CA THR A 109 -6.64 -27.70 -7.69
C THR A 109 -6.50 -26.18 -7.78
N VAL A 110 -5.42 -25.61 -7.23
CA VAL A 110 -5.12 -24.17 -7.34
C VAL A 110 -4.91 -23.76 -8.80
N ALA A 111 -4.13 -24.53 -9.55
CA ALA A 111 -3.89 -24.31 -10.97
C ALA A 111 -5.20 -24.28 -11.77
N LEU A 112 -6.09 -25.25 -11.50
CA LEU A 112 -7.40 -25.35 -12.12
C LEU A 112 -8.28 -24.14 -11.81
N ALA A 113 -8.36 -23.74 -10.53
CA ALA A 113 -9.15 -22.57 -10.11
C ALA A 113 -8.70 -21.29 -10.82
N ARG A 114 -7.37 -21.06 -10.89
CA ARG A 114 -6.77 -19.94 -11.61
C ARG A 114 -7.10 -19.97 -13.09
N ARG A 115 -6.90 -21.12 -13.75
CA ARG A 115 -7.19 -21.30 -15.18
C ARG A 115 -8.65 -20.99 -15.53
N LEU A 116 -9.57 -21.33 -14.63
CA LEU A 116 -11.01 -21.11 -14.82
C LEU A 116 -11.49 -19.73 -14.32
N GLY A 117 -10.61 -18.93 -13.70
CA GLY A 117 -10.99 -17.65 -13.10
C GLY A 117 -12.02 -17.79 -11.98
N LYS A 118 -12.00 -18.91 -11.24
CA LYS A 118 -12.99 -19.21 -10.19
C LYS A 118 -12.38 -19.07 -8.79
N PRO A 119 -13.09 -18.46 -7.83
CA PRO A 119 -12.63 -18.43 -6.44
C PRO A 119 -12.45 -19.84 -5.85
N LEU A 120 -11.32 -20.04 -5.19
CA LEU A 120 -11.02 -21.21 -4.37
C LEU A 120 -10.52 -20.73 -3.01
N MET A 121 -11.29 -20.97 -1.96
CA MET A 121 -10.98 -20.54 -0.59
C MET A 121 -10.95 -21.74 0.35
N VAL A 122 -10.01 -21.74 1.28
CA VAL A 122 -9.90 -22.74 2.34
C VAL A 122 -10.47 -22.18 3.64
N ALA A 123 -11.30 -22.97 4.33
CA ALA A 123 -11.98 -22.59 5.55
C ALA A 123 -11.06 -22.67 6.79
N GLU A 124 -10.03 -21.83 6.79
CA GLU A 124 -8.96 -21.81 7.79
C GLU A 124 -9.20 -20.67 8.80
N ASN A 125 -9.89 -20.99 9.90
CA ASN A 125 -10.57 -19.98 10.74
C ASN A 125 -9.72 -19.36 11.86
N PHE A 126 -8.59 -19.97 12.27
CA PHE A 126 -7.87 -19.53 13.47
C PHE A 126 -7.28 -18.12 13.33
N ARG A 127 -6.81 -17.75 12.14
CA ARG A 127 -6.32 -16.38 11.89
C ARG A 127 -7.39 -15.30 12.07
N PHE A 128 -8.67 -15.68 12.08
CA PHE A 128 -9.82 -14.77 12.26
C PHE A 128 -10.25 -14.64 13.72
N PHE A 129 -9.63 -15.37 14.64
CA PHE A 129 -9.92 -15.20 16.05
C PHE A 129 -9.57 -13.79 16.51
N GLN A 130 -10.39 -13.28 17.43
CA GLN A 130 -10.28 -11.90 17.92
C GLN A 130 -8.91 -11.60 18.54
N ALA A 131 -8.34 -12.59 19.25
CA ALA A 131 -7.00 -12.48 19.83
C ALA A 131 -5.92 -12.42 18.76
N GLU A 132 -5.97 -13.27 17.74
CA GLU A 132 -5.01 -13.32 16.63
C GLU A 132 -5.03 -12.01 15.83
N ARG A 133 -6.22 -11.48 15.52
CA ARG A 133 -6.39 -10.17 14.89
C ARG A 133 -5.80 -9.05 15.77
N THR A 134 -5.94 -9.17 17.09
CA THR A 134 -5.35 -8.22 18.04
C THR A 134 -3.83 -8.33 18.09
N VAL A 135 -3.26 -9.54 18.11
CA VAL A 135 -1.81 -9.76 18.07
C VAL A 135 -1.22 -9.21 16.77
N ARG A 136 -1.83 -9.52 15.62
CA ARG A 136 -1.40 -8.97 14.31
C ARG A 136 -1.34 -7.45 14.34
N LYS A 137 -2.40 -6.79 14.85
CA LYS A 137 -2.43 -5.33 15.02
C LYS A 137 -1.26 -4.82 15.87
N LEU A 138 -0.96 -5.45 17.01
CA LEU A 138 0.16 -5.03 17.86
C LEU A 138 1.52 -5.20 17.18
N LEU A 139 1.67 -6.24 16.36
CA LEU A 139 2.88 -6.47 15.55
C LEU A 139 3.01 -5.41 14.44
N ASP A 140 1.91 -5.08 13.73
CA ASP A 140 1.88 -4.00 12.72
C ASP A 140 2.20 -2.63 13.30
N GLU A 141 1.74 -2.36 14.53
CA GLU A 141 2.06 -1.13 15.26
C GLU A 141 3.53 -1.08 15.75
N GLY A 142 4.33 -2.13 15.53
CA GLY A 142 5.73 -2.18 15.93
C GLY A 142 5.95 -2.21 17.45
N ARG A 143 4.94 -2.60 18.23
CA ARG A 143 4.90 -2.43 19.71
C ARG A 143 6.03 -3.15 20.45
N ILE A 144 6.64 -4.16 19.84
CA ILE A 144 7.77 -4.91 20.41
C ILE A 144 9.04 -4.82 19.57
N GLY A 145 9.09 -3.97 18.53
CA GLY A 145 10.25 -3.86 17.64
C GLY A 145 10.51 -5.14 16.84
N LYS A 146 11.78 -5.41 16.49
CA LYS A 146 12.17 -6.64 15.79
C LYS A 146 11.92 -7.87 16.67
N ILE A 147 11.33 -8.91 16.09
CA ILE A 147 11.01 -10.17 16.80
C ILE A 147 12.30 -10.96 17.01
N GLY A 148 12.55 -11.38 18.25
CA GLY A 148 13.69 -12.21 18.63
C GLY A 148 13.33 -13.69 18.77
N SER A 149 12.27 -14.00 19.53
CA SER A 149 11.84 -15.38 19.83
C SER A 149 10.33 -15.49 19.86
N VAL A 150 9.83 -16.64 19.40
CA VAL A 150 8.43 -17.02 19.50
C VAL A 150 8.33 -18.40 20.13
N VAL A 151 7.49 -18.53 21.14
CA VAL A 151 7.15 -19.80 21.77
C VAL A 151 5.65 -20.00 21.69
N CYS A 152 5.23 -21.12 21.10
CA CYS A 152 3.83 -21.50 21.03
C CYS A 152 3.64 -22.88 21.67
N ILE A 153 2.77 -22.93 22.67
CA ILE A 153 2.40 -24.14 23.39
C ILE A 153 0.89 -24.36 23.21
N ASP A 154 0.49 -25.55 22.77
CA ASP A 154 -0.91 -25.98 22.75
C ASP A 154 -1.09 -27.32 23.46
N ARG A 155 -1.85 -27.32 24.54
CA ARG A 155 -2.18 -28.48 25.37
C ARG A 155 -3.68 -28.68 25.30
N ARG A 156 -4.10 -29.86 24.90
CA ARG A 156 -5.51 -30.22 24.81
C ARG A 156 -5.76 -31.51 25.55
N ASP A 157 -6.87 -31.56 26.28
CA ASP A 157 -7.44 -32.81 26.78
C ASP A 157 -8.51 -33.27 25.79
N GLN A 158 -8.06 -33.89 24.71
CA GLN A 158 -8.91 -34.32 23.60
C GLN A 158 -8.59 -35.80 23.30
N PRO A 159 -9.16 -36.75 24.06
CA PRO A 159 -8.95 -38.16 23.80
C PRO A 159 -9.66 -38.60 22.51
N SER A 160 -9.16 -39.65 21.86
CA SER A 160 -9.61 -40.05 20.51
C SER A 160 -11.12 -40.29 20.40
N HIS A 161 -11.73 -40.86 21.43
CA HIS A 161 -13.17 -41.13 21.49
C HIS A 161 -14.05 -39.88 21.53
N SER A 162 -13.49 -38.72 21.91
CA SER A 162 -14.21 -37.43 21.92
C SER A 162 -14.25 -36.75 20.55
N GLN A 163 -13.39 -37.16 19.61
CA GLN A 163 -13.27 -36.55 18.28
C GLN A 163 -13.93 -37.41 17.18
N GLY A 164 -14.08 -38.71 17.43
CA GLY A 164 -14.70 -39.67 16.53
C GLY A 164 -13.84 -40.91 16.33
N PRO A 165 -14.43 -42.08 16.04
CA PRO A 165 -13.72 -43.36 16.02
C PRO A 165 -12.60 -43.44 14.97
N TRP A 166 -12.64 -42.61 13.92
CA TRP A 166 -11.63 -42.59 12.87
C TRP A 166 -10.34 -41.86 13.26
N VAL A 167 -10.40 -40.88 14.17
CA VAL A 167 -9.22 -40.05 14.53
C VAL A 167 -8.19 -40.88 15.29
N LYS A 168 -8.63 -41.91 16.02
CA LYS A 168 -7.74 -42.83 16.74
C LYS A 168 -6.66 -43.45 15.85
N GLY A 169 -7.05 -43.91 14.66
CA GLY A 169 -6.17 -44.55 13.69
C GLY A 169 -5.59 -43.60 12.63
N MET A 170 -5.89 -42.30 12.72
CA MET A 170 -5.36 -41.30 11.80
C MET A 170 -3.84 -41.18 11.97
N ALA A 171 -3.13 -40.98 10.86
CA ALA A 171 -1.71 -40.63 10.91
C ALA A 171 -1.57 -39.17 11.38
N ASP A 172 -0.75 -38.92 12.41
CA ASP A 172 -0.46 -37.59 12.94
C ASP A 172 -1.71 -36.71 13.19
N PRO A 173 -2.67 -37.14 14.02
CA PRO A 173 -3.91 -36.42 14.26
C PRO A 173 -3.67 -35.00 14.78
N PHE A 174 -2.66 -34.78 15.63
CA PHE A 174 -2.35 -33.42 16.10
C PHE A 174 -1.84 -32.52 14.96
N LEU A 175 -1.00 -33.04 14.06
CA LEU A 175 -0.48 -32.27 12.93
C LEU A 175 -1.60 -31.86 11.98
N ASN A 176 -2.40 -32.83 11.56
CA ASN A 176 -3.38 -32.65 10.49
C ASN A 176 -4.66 -31.94 10.96
N GLU A 177 -5.07 -32.13 12.22
CA GLU A 177 -6.30 -31.52 12.72
C GLU A 177 -6.10 -30.22 13.49
N ILE A 178 -4.94 -30.03 14.14
CA ILE A 178 -4.69 -28.88 15.03
C ILE A 178 -3.54 -28.00 14.52
N ALA A 179 -2.34 -28.57 14.32
CA ALA A 179 -1.15 -27.78 14.02
C ALA A 179 -1.24 -27.05 12.67
N VAL A 180 -1.98 -27.61 11.69
CA VAL A 180 -2.28 -26.94 10.41
C VAL A 180 -2.85 -25.52 10.62
N HIS A 181 -3.76 -25.35 11.58
CA HIS A 181 -4.33 -24.05 11.91
C HIS A 181 -3.30 -23.09 12.53
N HIS A 182 -2.32 -23.61 13.26
CA HIS A 182 -1.25 -22.81 13.84
C HIS A 182 -0.20 -22.41 12.83
N PHE A 183 0.14 -23.30 11.91
CA PHE A 183 1.04 -23.00 10.80
C PHE A 183 0.48 -21.86 9.97
N ASP A 184 -0.82 -21.91 9.70
CA ASP A 184 -1.55 -20.82 9.09
C ASP A 184 -1.49 -19.52 9.91
N SER A 185 -1.80 -19.61 11.21
CA SER A 185 -1.75 -18.48 12.13
C SER A 185 -0.35 -17.86 12.21
N PHE A 186 0.72 -18.66 12.20
CA PHE A 186 2.10 -18.16 12.21
C PHE A 186 2.43 -17.37 10.95
N ARG A 187 2.07 -17.90 9.78
CA ARG A 187 2.24 -17.19 8.50
C ARG A 187 1.53 -15.84 8.51
N TYR A 188 0.29 -15.83 8.99
CA TYR A 188 -0.53 -14.63 9.13
C TYR A 188 0.08 -13.61 10.13
N LEU A 189 0.34 -14.05 11.37
CA LEU A 189 0.81 -13.19 12.45
C LEU A 189 2.16 -12.54 12.14
N PHE A 190 3.04 -13.28 11.45
CA PHE A 190 4.39 -12.80 11.14
C PHE A 190 4.56 -12.30 9.71
N ALA A 191 3.47 -12.27 8.92
CA ALA A 191 3.45 -11.85 7.51
C ALA A 191 4.62 -12.41 6.70
N SER A 192 4.83 -13.73 6.79
CA SER A 192 6.01 -14.38 6.23
C SER A 192 5.75 -15.84 5.90
N GLN A 193 6.33 -16.30 4.80
CA GLN A 193 6.27 -17.70 4.39
C GLN A 193 7.28 -18.55 5.19
N PRO A 194 7.02 -19.86 5.33
CA PRO A 194 7.93 -20.75 6.01
C PRO A 194 9.21 -20.97 5.18
N GLU A 195 10.35 -21.05 5.85
CA GLU A 195 11.66 -21.33 5.25
C GLU A 195 12.07 -22.79 5.48
N SER A 196 12.02 -23.24 6.74
CA SER A 196 12.38 -24.61 7.12
C SER A 196 11.70 -25.07 8.40
N ILE A 197 11.56 -26.39 8.55
CA ILE A 197 10.98 -27.02 9.73
C ILE A 197 11.86 -28.21 10.16
N LEU A 198 12.17 -28.28 11.45
CA LEU A 198 12.65 -29.49 12.11
C LEU A 198 11.59 -29.90 13.12
N ALA A 199 10.96 -31.06 12.96
CA ALA A 199 9.87 -31.48 13.82
C ALA A 199 9.80 -32.99 14.01
N ARG A 200 9.18 -33.42 15.12
CA ARG A 200 8.87 -34.82 15.40
C ARG A 200 7.48 -34.94 15.98
N SER A 201 6.77 -35.98 15.57
CA SER A 201 5.55 -36.44 16.23
C SER A 201 5.83 -37.63 17.14
N PHE A 202 5.04 -37.75 18.20
CA PHE A 202 5.11 -38.89 19.12
C PHE A 202 3.80 -39.05 19.88
N ASN A 203 3.67 -40.17 20.58
CA ASN A 203 2.59 -40.40 21.54
C ASN A 203 3.12 -40.20 22.96
N PRO A 204 2.55 -39.25 23.73
CA PRO A 204 2.82 -39.15 25.16
C PRO A 204 2.37 -40.42 25.91
N PRO A 205 2.95 -40.72 27.07
CA PRO A 205 2.45 -41.77 27.96
C PRO A 205 0.95 -41.56 28.26
N GLY A 206 0.15 -42.62 28.13
CA GLY A 206 -1.31 -42.55 28.34
C GLY A 206 -2.13 -42.12 27.13
N SER A 207 -1.51 -41.92 25.96
CA SER A 207 -2.23 -41.67 24.71
C SER A 207 -3.12 -42.84 24.32
N ASP A 208 -4.38 -42.56 23.96
CA ASP A 208 -5.32 -43.52 23.38
C ASP A 208 -5.32 -43.54 21.84
N TYR A 209 -4.51 -42.68 21.22
CA TYR A 209 -4.25 -42.63 19.76
C TYR A 209 -3.20 -43.65 19.34
N ASP A 210 -3.34 -44.17 18.13
CA ASP A 210 -2.42 -45.17 17.59
C ASP A 210 -1.05 -44.56 17.23
N ASN A 211 -1.01 -43.28 16.84
CA ASN A 211 0.23 -42.54 16.52
C ASN A 211 0.02 -41.01 16.57
N GLY A 212 1.12 -40.25 16.70
CA GLY A 212 1.20 -38.81 16.43
C GLY A 212 0.26 -37.87 17.20
N ALA A 213 -0.08 -38.21 18.46
CA ALA A 213 -0.94 -37.37 19.31
C ALA A 213 -0.27 -36.07 19.81
N ALA A 214 1.04 -35.94 19.66
CA ALA A 214 1.82 -34.76 20.03
C ALA A 214 2.84 -34.39 18.94
N LEU A 215 3.17 -33.10 18.84
CA LEU A 215 4.17 -32.55 17.93
C LEU A 215 5.10 -31.58 18.67
N GLU A 216 6.40 -31.70 18.40
CA GLU A 216 7.41 -30.72 18.79
C GLU A 216 8.16 -30.26 17.54
N GLY A 217 8.43 -28.96 17.43
CA GLY A 217 9.13 -28.44 16.25
C GLY A 217 9.83 -27.09 16.44
N LEU A 218 10.83 -26.87 15.61
CA LEU A 218 11.51 -25.61 15.38
C LEU A 218 11.22 -25.16 13.96
N ILE A 219 10.46 -24.08 13.82
CA ILE A 219 10.01 -23.54 12.54
C ILE A 219 10.74 -22.23 12.30
N SER A 220 11.32 -22.07 11.11
CA SER A 220 11.93 -20.82 10.66
C SER A 220 11.11 -20.23 9.52
N LEU A 221 10.83 -18.94 9.59
CA LEU A 221 10.16 -18.17 8.54
C LEU A 221 11.19 -17.34 7.75
N SER A 222 10.87 -16.99 6.50
CA SER A 222 11.80 -16.33 5.57
C SER A 222 12.25 -14.93 6.00
N ASN A 223 11.55 -14.30 6.95
CA ASN A 223 11.90 -13.01 7.54
C ASN A 223 12.82 -13.15 8.78
N GLY A 224 13.32 -14.35 9.08
CA GLY A 224 14.22 -14.63 10.20
C GLY A 224 13.52 -14.97 11.51
N VAL A 225 12.18 -14.93 11.56
CA VAL A 225 11.42 -15.34 12.76
C VAL A 225 11.60 -16.84 13.00
N SER A 226 11.98 -17.20 14.22
CA SER A 226 12.10 -18.59 14.67
C SER A 226 11.07 -18.89 15.76
N ILE A 227 10.34 -20.00 15.57
CA ILE A 227 9.22 -20.42 16.40
C ILE A 227 9.55 -21.77 17.02
N GLN A 228 9.45 -21.83 18.35
CA GLN A 228 9.46 -23.07 19.12
C GLN A 228 8.02 -23.51 19.32
N TYR A 229 7.68 -24.69 18.84
CA TYR A 229 6.32 -25.21 18.85
C TYR A 229 6.24 -26.53 19.65
N SER A 230 5.29 -26.60 20.58
CA SER A 230 5.00 -27.82 21.35
C SER A 230 3.49 -28.01 21.50
N GLY A 231 3.01 -29.17 21.11
CA GLY A 231 1.60 -29.44 20.95
C GLY A 231 1.22 -30.86 21.38
N THR A 232 0.06 -31.06 22.03
CA THR A 232 -0.45 -32.41 22.36
C THR A 232 -1.97 -32.46 22.54
N LEU A 233 -2.58 -33.59 22.15
CA LEU A 233 -3.99 -33.96 22.41
C LEU A 233 -4.20 -34.69 23.75
N VAL A 234 -3.12 -35.03 24.46
CA VAL A 234 -3.14 -35.91 25.64
C VAL A 234 -2.73 -35.15 26.92
N ALA A 235 -3.02 -33.86 26.99
CA ALA A 235 -2.78 -33.07 28.19
C ALA A 235 -3.90 -33.23 29.21
N THR A 236 -3.63 -32.91 30.47
CA THR A 236 -4.62 -32.91 31.57
C THR A 236 -5.43 -31.61 31.67
N ARG A 237 -5.15 -30.63 30.80
CA ARG A 237 -5.87 -29.36 30.73
C ARG A 237 -5.78 -28.77 29.33
N TYR A 238 -6.76 -27.92 29.01
CA TYR A 238 -6.69 -27.05 27.84
C TYR A 238 -5.86 -25.81 28.14
N GLU A 239 -4.77 -25.60 27.41
CA GLU A 239 -3.89 -24.44 27.53
C GLU A 239 -3.31 -24.10 26.17
N TYR A 240 -3.62 -22.90 25.68
CA TYR A 240 -2.91 -22.30 24.56
C TYR A 240 -2.09 -21.13 25.09
N ASP A 241 -0.83 -21.04 24.70
CA ASP A 241 0.03 -19.92 25.05
C ASP A 241 0.95 -19.57 23.88
N LEU A 242 0.82 -18.35 23.38
CA LEU A 242 1.71 -17.78 22.38
C LEU A 242 2.43 -16.60 23.01
N LEU A 243 3.75 -16.74 23.18
CA LEU A 243 4.66 -15.71 23.64
C LEU A 243 5.52 -15.24 22.46
N ILE A 244 5.50 -13.93 22.22
CA ILE A 244 6.29 -13.27 21.18
C ILE A 244 7.17 -12.24 21.87
N GLU A 245 8.47 -12.44 21.81
CA GLU A 245 9.45 -11.53 22.39
C GLU A 245 10.15 -10.75 21.28
N GLY A 246 10.29 -9.45 21.49
CA GLY A 246 10.97 -8.57 20.58
C GLY A 246 11.99 -7.66 21.27
N GLU A 247 12.62 -6.84 20.45
CA GLU A 247 13.60 -5.84 20.85
C GLU A 247 13.10 -4.93 21.98
N ASN A 248 11.82 -4.54 21.97
CA ASN A 248 11.26 -3.51 22.84
C ASN A 248 10.22 -4.01 23.84
N GLY A 249 9.86 -5.30 23.80
CA GLY A 249 8.84 -5.85 24.69
C GLY A 249 8.44 -7.28 24.35
N GLU A 250 7.33 -7.72 24.92
CA GLU A 250 6.69 -9.01 24.66
C GLU A 250 5.19 -8.84 24.44
N ILE A 251 4.62 -9.71 23.61
CA ILE A 251 3.17 -9.92 23.46
C ILE A 251 2.90 -11.35 23.90
N ARG A 252 1.85 -11.55 24.69
CA ARG A 252 1.39 -12.87 25.12
C ARG A 252 -0.10 -13.02 24.92
N THR A 253 -0.55 -14.16 24.40
CA THR A 253 -1.97 -14.48 24.27
C THR A 253 -2.28 -15.94 24.58
N ASP A 254 -3.42 -16.15 25.23
CA ASP A 254 -4.05 -17.45 25.46
C ASP A 254 -5.30 -17.66 24.58
N ARG A 255 -5.42 -16.89 23.50
CA ARG A 255 -6.60 -16.75 22.60
C ARG A 255 -7.86 -16.18 23.21
N LYS A 256 -7.93 -16.01 24.53
CA LYS A 256 -9.04 -15.33 25.23
C LYS A 256 -8.66 -13.92 25.63
N THR A 257 -7.37 -13.69 25.82
CA THR A 257 -6.79 -12.44 26.25
C THR A 257 -5.52 -12.17 25.45
N VAL A 258 -5.24 -10.89 25.24
CA VAL A 258 -3.95 -10.43 24.73
C VAL A 258 -3.36 -9.51 25.76
N SER A 259 -2.08 -9.69 26.05
CA SER A 259 -1.33 -8.80 26.92
C SER A 259 -0.03 -8.39 26.26
N TRP A 260 0.44 -7.20 26.62
CA TRP A 260 1.69 -6.64 26.14
C TRP A 260 2.46 -6.06 27.31
N ARG A 261 3.78 -6.23 27.29
CA ARG A 261 4.71 -5.66 28.24
C ARG A 261 5.86 -5.02 27.47
N SER A 262 6.32 -3.85 27.92
CA SER A 262 7.51 -3.22 27.36
C SER A 262 8.77 -3.61 28.13
N LYS A 263 9.97 -3.49 27.56
CA LYS A 263 11.20 -3.71 28.33
C LYS A 263 11.42 -2.64 29.41
N ALA A 264 10.92 -1.42 29.19
CA ALA A 264 11.03 -0.31 30.14
C ALA A 264 10.07 -0.43 31.34
N ASP A 265 8.89 -1.02 31.12
CA ASP A 265 7.87 -1.29 32.13
C ASP A 265 7.53 -2.77 32.14
N LYS A 266 7.99 -3.46 33.19
CA LYS A 266 7.82 -4.91 33.39
C LYS A 266 6.37 -5.32 33.71
N SER A 267 5.45 -4.38 33.83
CA SER A 267 4.03 -4.67 34.05
C SER A 267 3.39 -5.21 32.76
N ALA A 268 2.63 -6.31 32.87
CA ALA A 268 1.85 -6.82 31.75
C ALA A 268 0.52 -6.06 31.66
N HIS A 269 0.28 -5.42 30.52
CA HIS A 269 -0.93 -4.65 30.25
C HIS A 269 -1.88 -5.47 29.40
N LYS A 270 -3.10 -5.70 29.89
CA LYS A 270 -4.15 -6.37 29.10
C LYS A 270 -4.59 -5.43 27.96
N VAL A 271 -4.60 -5.96 26.75
CA VAL A 271 -5.00 -5.23 25.54
C VAL A 271 -6.47 -5.56 25.23
N PRO A 272 -7.33 -4.55 25.03
CA PRO A 272 -8.68 -4.77 24.54
C PRO A 272 -8.63 -5.48 23.18
N LEU A 273 -9.40 -6.56 23.05
CA LEU A 273 -9.49 -7.29 21.80
C LEU A 273 -10.16 -6.42 20.72
N VAL A 274 -9.68 -6.54 19.47
CA VAL A 274 -10.25 -5.80 18.34
C VAL A 274 -11.67 -6.25 18.04
N GLU A 275 -12.53 -5.36 17.56
CA GLU A 275 -13.87 -5.75 17.14
C GLU A 275 -13.80 -6.67 15.90
N VAL A 276 -14.65 -7.69 15.88
CA VAL A 276 -14.80 -8.68 14.80
C VAL A 276 -16.28 -8.76 14.39
N PRO A 277 -16.60 -9.29 13.20
CA PRO A 277 -18.00 -9.51 12.81
C PRO A 277 -18.78 -10.28 13.86
N LYS A 278 -20.05 -9.91 14.07
CA LYS A 278 -20.92 -10.58 15.04
C LYS A 278 -21.01 -12.07 14.74
N GLY A 279 -20.74 -12.90 15.73
CA GLY A 279 -20.61 -14.35 15.65
C GLY A 279 -19.17 -14.84 15.74
N ASP A 280 -18.17 -14.02 15.34
CA ASP A 280 -16.76 -14.40 15.43
C ASP A 280 -16.17 -14.21 16.84
N GLU A 281 -16.85 -13.45 17.71
CA GLU A 281 -16.53 -13.34 19.14
C GLU A 281 -16.89 -14.61 19.93
N LEU A 282 -17.71 -15.50 19.36
CA LEU A 282 -18.11 -16.74 20.01
C LEU A 282 -16.93 -17.71 20.07
N PRO A 283 -16.86 -18.60 21.09
CA PRO A 283 -15.81 -19.60 21.16
C PRO A 283 -15.74 -20.52 19.93
N TYR A 284 -14.60 -21.16 19.73
CA TYR A 284 -14.46 -22.27 18.79
C TYR A 284 -15.59 -23.30 19.04
N PRO A 285 -16.27 -23.81 18.00
CA PRO A 285 -15.91 -23.72 16.58
C PRO A 285 -16.49 -22.53 15.79
N ARG A 286 -17.26 -21.63 16.42
CA ARG A 286 -17.91 -20.49 15.73
C ARG A 286 -16.95 -19.34 15.42
N ALA A 287 -15.92 -19.17 16.25
CA ALA A 287 -14.88 -18.15 16.05
C ALA A 287 -14.34 -18.14 14.61
N GLY A 288 -14.38 -16.97 13.97
CA GLY A 288 -13.81 -16.72 12.64
C GLY A 288 -14.61 -17.23 11.44
N THR A 289 -15.74 -17.92 11.66
CA THR A 289 -16.53 -18.52 10.58
C THR A 289 -17.37 -17.51 9.79
N VAL A 290 -17.80 -16.43 10.44
CA VAL A 290 -18.52 -15.33 9.78
C VAL A 290 -17.56 -14.53 8.92
N SER A 291 -16.33 -14.29 9.38
CA SER A 291 -15.27 -13.70 8.56
C SER A 291 -14.96 -14.52 7.31
N ILE A 292 -14.92 -15.85 7.41
CA ILE A 292 -14.75 -16.73 6.24
C ILE A 292 -15.86 -16.51 5.22
N LEU A 293 -17.13 -16.54 5.64
CA LEU A 293 -18.26 -16.33 4.73
C LEU A 293 -18.27 -14.92 4.11
N ASN A 294 -17.92 -13.89 4.89
CA ASN A 294 -17.80 -12.52 4.37
C ASN A 294 -16.72 -12.42 3.28
N GLN A 295 -15.55 -13.02 3.49
CA GLN A 295 -14.50 -13.03 2.47
C GLN A 295 -14.87 -13.87 1.25
N PHE A 296 -15.53 -15.01 1.46
CA PHE A 296 -16.01 -15.82 0.36
C PHE A 296 -17.06 -15.09 -0.49
N ARG A 297 -18.00 -14.37 0.16
CA ARG A 297 -18.95 -13.48 -0.54
C ARG A 297 -18.21 -12.46 -1.38
N ASP A 298 -17.22 -11.78 -0.82
CA ASP A 298 -16.47 -10.73 -1.52
C ASP A 298 -15.67 -11.32 -2.69
N ALA A 299 -15.13 -12.54 -2.54
CA ALA A 299 -14.48 -13.26 -3.63
C ALA A 299 -15.44 -13.60 -4.77
N VAL A 300 -16.66 -14.05 -4.46
CA VAL A 300 -17.69 -14.40 -5.45
C VAL A 300 -18.27 -13.17 -6.13
N THR A 301 -18.53 -12.10 -5.39
CA THR A 301 -19.31 -10.94 -5.88
C THR A 301 -18.47 -9.78 -6.38
N ARG A 302 -17.21 -9.66 -5.92
CA ARG A 302 -16.33 -8.53 -6.22
C ARG A 302 -14.96 -8.97 -6.76
N SER A 303 -14.75 -10.27 -6.95
CA SER A 303 -13.47 -10.83 -7.41
C SER A 303 -12.28 -10.43 -6.53
N VAL A 304 -12.51 -10.24 -5.22
CA VAL A 304 -11.45 -9.96 -4.24
C VAL A 304 -10.84 -11.28 -3.77
N GLU A 305 -9.52 -11.43 -3.86
CA GLU A 305 -8.86 -12.65 -3.37
C GLU A 305 -8.98 -12.75 -1.83
N PRO A 306 -9.51 -13.87 -1.29
CA PRO A 306 -9.65 -14.05 0.15
C PRO A 306 -8.28 -14.30 0.81
N GLU A 307 -8.15 -13.96 2.10
CA GLU A 307 -6.89 -14.11 2.85
C GLU A 307 -6.42 -15.58 2.91
N THR A 308 -7.35 -16.52 2.89
CA THR A 308 -7.11 -17.97 2.89
C THR A 308 -7.44 -18.58 1.53
N SER A 309 -7.10 -17.89 0.43
CA SER A 309 -7.22 -18.45 -0.92
C SER A 309 -6.46 -19.78 -1.04
N GLY A 310 -6.84 -20.62 -1.99
CA GLY A 310 -6.10 -21.87 -2.25
C GLY A 310 -4.61 -21.61 -2.53
N ALA A 311 -4.30 -20.48 -3.19
CA ALA A 311 -2.94 -20.04 -3.45
C ALA A 311 -2.18 -19.61 -2.18
N ASP A 312 -2.88 -19.05 -1.18
CA ASP A 312 -2.28 -18.81 0.13
C ASP A 312 -2.10 -20.12 0.93
N ASN A 313 -3.15 -20.92 1.03
CA ASN A 313 -3.20 -22.07 1.93
C ASN A 313 -2.24 -23.20 1.52
N ILE A 314 -1.81 -23.27 0.26
CA ILE A 314 -0.81 -24.25 -0.18
C ILE A 314 0.49 -24.20 0.61
N TRP A 315 0.87 -23.02 1.12
CA TRP A 315 2.02 -22.85 1.99
C TRP A 315 1.79 -23.41 3.40
N THR A 316 0.57 -23.31 3.91
CA THR A 316 0.17 -23.97 5.17
C THR A 316 0.27 -25.49 5.01
N LEU A 317 -0.20 -26.03 3.87
CA LEU A 317 -0.08 -27.46 3.57
C LEU A 317 1.39 -27.88 3.36
N ALA A 318 2.24 -27.01 2.82
CA ALA A 318 3.66 -27.28 2.67
C ALA A 318 4.38 -27.44 4.01
N MET A 319 3.96 -26.68 5.03
CA MET A 319 4.47 -26.88 6.39
C MET A 319 4.08 -28.26 6.94
N VAL A 320 2.86 -28.73 6.66
CA VAL A 320 2.41 -30.07 7.05
C VAL A 320 3.26 -31.15 6.39
N GLU A 321 3.49 -31.07 5.07
CA GLU A 321 4.34 -32.03 4.35
C GLU A 321 5.80 -31.98 4.80
N ALA A 322 6.33 -30.79 5.11
CA ALA A 322 7.69 -30.65 5.61
C ALA A 322 7.86 -31.28 7.00
N VAL A 323 6.84 -31.24 7.86
CA VAL A 323 6.84 -31.98 9.14
C VAL A 323 6.90 -33.49 8.89
N LYS A 324 6.03 -34.02 8.00
CA LYS A 324 6.02 -35.45 7.67
C LYS A 324 7.39 -35.92 7.14
N LEU A 325 8.03 -35.12 6.28
CA LEU A 325 9.37 -35.42 5.77
C LEU A 325 10.44 -35.32 6.87
N SER A 326 10.36 -34.29 7.73
CA SER A 326 11.30 -34.08 8.84
C SER A 326 11.26 -35.23 9.86
N GLN A 327 10.06 -35.75 10.16
CA GLN A 327 9.88 -36.92 11.02
C GLN A 327 10.53 -38.17 10.43
N LYS A 328 10.32 -38.41 9.12
CA LYS A 328 10.86 -39.56 8.41
C LYS A 328 12.38 -39.55 8.37
N GLU A 329 12.98 -38.38 8.19
CA GLU A 329 14.42 -38.26 7.94
C GLU A 329 15.22 -37.80 9.17
N GLY A 330 14.57 -37.36 10.24
CA GLY A 330 15.21 -36.89 11.47
C GLY A 330 16.05 -35.62 11.31
N ARG A 331 15.77 -34.82 10.28
CA ARG A 331 16.51 -33.59 9.95
C ARG A 331 15.61 -32.41 9.70
N ARG A 332 16.21 -31.21 9.66
CA ARG A 332 15.56 -30.00 9.18
C ARG A 332 15.26 -30.13 7.69
N VAL A 333 14.03 -29.81 7.31
CA VAL A 333 13.52 -29.81 5.94
C VAL A 333 13.26 -28.37 5.53
N ARG A 334 13.87 -27.93 4.43
CA ARG A 334 13.49 -26.67 3.79
C ARG A 334 12.16 -26.85 3.07
N ILE A 335 11.35 -25.80 3.05
CA ILE A 335 10.00 -25.86 2.48
C ILE A 335 10.01 -26.12 0.98
N ASP A 336 11.05 -25.72 0.26
CA ASP A 336 11.15 -26.01 -1.18
C ASP A 336 11.34 -27.50 -1.48
N GLU A 337 11.89 -28.29 -0.54
CA GLU A 337 12.11 -29.73 -0.73
C GLU A 337 10.81 -30.54 -0.85
N VAL A 338 9.69 -30.00 -0.39
CA VAL A 338 8.38 -30.67 -0.50
C VAL A 338 7.62 -30.31 -1.78
N PHE A 339 8.17 -29.41 -2.61
CA PHE A 339 7.62 -29.07 -3.91
C PHE A 339 8.41 -29.74 -5.04
N THR A 340 7.70 -30.27 -6.02
CA THR A 340 8.30 -30.68 -7.30
C THR A 340 8.26 -29.53 -8.32
N PRO A 341 9.16 -29.49 -9.31
CA PRO A 341 9.10 -28.51 -10.40
C PRO A 341 7.72 -28.45 -11.08
N GLU A 342 7.07 -29.60 -11.25
CA GLU A 342 5.74 -29.72 -11.85
C GLU A 342 4.66 -29.06 -10.97
N MET A 343 4.74 -29.21 -9.65
CA MET A 343 3.82 -28.54 -8.72
C MET A 343 3.96 -27.02 -8.82
N LEU A 344 5.19 -26.51 -8.90
CA LEU A 344 5.48 -25.08 -8.98
C LEU A 344 5.03 -24.47 -10.29
N GLY A 345 5.32 -25.16 -11.40
CA GLY A 345 4.85 -24.74 -12.73
C GLY A 345 3.34 -24.73 -12.84
N ARG A 346 2.64 -25.74 -12.27
CA ARG A 346 1.17 -25.80 -12.30
C ARG A 346 0.54 -24.73 -11.42
N ALA A 347 1.01 -24.58 -10.19
CA ALA A 347 0.39 -23.69 -9.23
C ALA A 347 0.86 -22.23 -9.35
N ASN A 348 1.85 -21.90 -10.19
CA ASN A 348 2.46 -20.58 -10.32
C ASN A 348 2.78 -19.95 -8.94
N LEU A 349 3.62 -20.66 -8.18
CA LEU A 349 4.04 -20.30 -6.83
C LEU A 349 5.52 -19.91 -6.83
N ASP A 350 5.83 -18.70 -6.36
CA ASP A 350 7.20 -18.28 -6.07
C ASP A 350 7.64 -18.87 -4.72
N ILE A 351 8.56 -19.85 -4.74
CA ILE A 351 9.11 -20.36 -3.47
C ILE A 351 10.20 -19.43 -2.93
N PRO A 352 10.15 -19.05 -1.64
CA PRO A 352 11.18 -18.26 -0.97
C PRO A 352 12.63 -18.75 -1.16
N ASN A 353 12.83 -20.03 -1.50
CA ASN A 353 14.13 -20.69 -1.64
C ASN A 353 14.33 -21.46 -2.96
N GLY A 354 13.50 -21.22 -4.00
CA GLY A 354 13.51 -21.94 -5.29
C GLY A 354 14.73 -21.70 -6.21
N GLY A 355 15.84 -21.22 -5.66
CA GLY A 355 17.14 -21.26 -6.32
C GLY A 355 17.83 -22.59 -6.05
N GLY A 356 17.67 -23.57 -6.94
CA GLY A 356 18.62 -24.68 -7.08
C GLY A 356 18.11 -26.08 -6.74
N LEU A 357 17.48 -26.72 -7.72
CA LEU A 357 17.58 -28.16 -7.91
C LEU A 357 18.19 -28.43 -9.30
N THR A 358 19.51 -28.28 -9.40
CA THR A 358 20.31 -29.05 -10.35
C THR A 358 21.45 -29.70 -9.57
N ASN A 359 21.30 -31.00 -9.31
CA ASN A 359 22.34 -31.86 -8.76
C ASN A 359 23.57 -31.87 -9.67
N GLY A 360 24.76 -31.89 -9.07
CA GLY A 360 26.00 -32.30 -9.72
C GLY A 360 27.19 -31.41 -9.39
N GLY A 361 27.99 -31.84 -8.41
CA GLY A 361 29.24 -31.19 -8.05
C GLY A 361 30.19 -31.05 -9.24
N GLY A 362 30.79 -29.87 -9.36
CA GLY A 362 31.86 -29.58 -10.28
C GLY A 362 32.32 -28.15 -10.07
N GLN A 363 33.49 -27.97 -9.44
CA GLN A 363 34.23 -26.72 -9.52
C GLN A 363 34.31 -26.29 -10.99
N ARG A 364 33.70 -25.15 -11.35
CA ARG A 364 34.07 -24.43 -12.57
C ARG A 364 34.20 -22.95 -12.30
N SER A 365 35.36 -22.49 -12.73
CA SER A 365 35.94 -21.17 -12.68
C SER A 365 34.97 -20.03 -12.99
N ALA A 366 35.13 -18.94 -12.24
CA ALA A 366 34.77 -17.61 -12.67
C ALA A 366 35.29 -17.37 -14.09
N THR A 367 34.37 -16.94 -14.98
CA THR A 367 34.50 -16.46 -16.37
C THR A 367 33.59 -17.25 -17.32
N GLY A 368 32.35 -16.79 -17.48
CA GLY A 368 31.42 -17.27 -18.49
C GLY A 368 30.35 -16.21 -18.73
N HIS A 369 30.25 -15.73 -19.97
CA HIS A 369 29.30 -14.72 -20.42
C HIS A 369 27.85 -15.03 -19.99
N ARG A 370 27.13 -13.99 -19.54
CA ARG A 370 25.69 -13.98 -19.34
C ARG A 370 24.99 -14.31 -20.67
N SER A 371 24.23 -15.41 -20.72
CA SER A 371 23.33 -15.67 -21.84
C SER A 371 22.06 -14.83 -21.67
N ALA A 372 21.82 -13.92 -22.60
CA ALA A 372 20.62 -13.09 -22.68
C ALA A 372 19.35 -13.95 -22.80
N GLY A 373 18.45 -13.84 -21.82
CA GLY A 373 17.06 -14.21 -22.00
C GLY A 373 16.42 -13.28 -23.02
N ASN A 374 15.64 -13.84 -23.94
CA ASN A 374 15.16 -13.22 -25.18
C ASN A 374 13.98 -12.22 -24.97
N GLY A 375 13.91 -11.52 -23.84
CA GLY A 375 12.82 -10.60 -23.47
C GLY A 375 13.27 -9.13 -23.40
N GLN A 376 12.41 -8.20 -23.84
CA GLN A 376 12.66 -6.77 -23.71
C GLN A 376 12.68 -6.35 -22.23
N ARG A 377 13.62 -5.47 -21.87
CA ARG A 377 13.75 -4.88 -20.53
C ARG A 377 13.46 -3.39 -20.56
N VAL A 378 12.91 -2.87 -19.47
CA VAL A 378 12.63 -1.44 -19.29
C VAL A 378 13.35 -0.91 -18.05
N LEU A 379 14.17 0.11 -18.23
CA LEU A 379 14.72 0.92 -17.15
C LEU A 379 13.97 2.26 -17.11
N PHE A 380 13.32 2.57 -16.02
CA PHE A 380 12.65 3.85 -15.77
C PHE A 380 13.41 4.64 -14.71
N ILE A 381 13.95 5.80 -15.09
CA ILE A 381 14.60 6.76 -14.21
C ILE A 381 13.68 7.97 -14.09
N GLY A 382 13.09 8.14 -12.92
CA GLY A 382 12.31 9.32 -12.57
C GLY A 382 13.17 10.43 -11.97
N LEU A 383 12.90 11.68 -12.33
CA LEU A 383 13.46 12.86 -11.69
C LEU A 383 12.30 13.65 -11.06
N ASP A 384 12.17 13.62 -9.73
CA ASP A 384 11.06 14.27 -9.04
C ASP A 384 11.18 15.79 -9.13
N SER A 385 10.20 16.44 -9.76
CA SER A 385 10.15 17.89 -9.98
C SER A 385 11.42 18.46 -10.60
N ALA A 386 12.01 17.76 -11.57
CA ALA A 386 13.12 18.29 -12.35
C ALA A 386 12.61 19.18 -13.49
N ASP A 387 13.01 20.45 -13.49
CA ASP A 387 12.48 21.42 -14.45
C ASP A 387 13.06 21.24 -15.85
N ALA A 388 12.19 21.02 -16.84
CA ALA A 388 12.58 20.82 -18.23
C ALA A 388 13.33 22.03 -18.83
N VAL A 389 12.97 23.26 -18.47
CA VAL A 389 13.63 24.48 -18.99
C VAL A 389 15.06 24.57 -18.46
N LEU A 390 15.26 24.30 -17.16
CA LEU A 390 16.60 24.27 -16.57
C LEU A 390 17.47 23.16 -17.17
N ILE A 391 16.91 21.97 -17.41
CA ILE A 391 17.62 20.87 -18.06
C ILE A 391 18.03 21.29 -19.48
N GLU A 392 17.10 21.76 -20.31
CA GLU A 392 17.39 22.20 -21.69
C GLU A 392 18.46 23.29 -21.73
N GLN A 393 18.44 24.23 -20.77
CA GLN A 393 19.44 25.27 -20.65
C GLN A 393 20.81 24.70 -20.26
N TRP A 394 20.88 23.87 -19.23
CA TRP A 394 22.15 23.31 -18.74
C TRP A 394 22.73 22.22 -19.63
N GLU A 395 21.92 21.57 -20.46
CA GLU A 395 22.37 20.75 -21.60
C GLU A 395 23.13 21.62 -22.61
N LYS A 396 22.53 22.74 -23.04
CA LYS A 396 23.16 23.68 -24.00
C LYS A 396 24.45 24.29 -23.45
N ASP A 397 24.48 24.57 -22.15
CA ASP A 397 25.66 25.11 -21.46
C ASP A 397 26.74 24.03 -21.19
N GLY A 398 26.47 22.76 -21.51
CA GLY A 398 27.43 21.66 -21.39
C GLY A 398 27.56 21.05 -19.99
N PHE A 399 26.64 21.33 -19.07
CA PHE A 399 26.66 20.81 -17.70
C PHE A 399 25.97 19.44 -17.54
N LEU A 400 25.06 19.07 -18.44
CA LEU A 400 24.30 17.81 -18.39
C LEU A 400 24.59 16.90 -19.61
N PRO A 401 25.84 16.45 -19.80
CA PRO A 401 26.24 15.73 -21.01
C PRO A 401 25.60 14.34 -21.16
N ASN A 402 25.16 13.68 -20.09
CA ASN A 402 24.54 12.36 -20.19
C ASN A 402 23.09 12.46 -20.67
N ILE A 403 22.31 13.39 -20.12
CA ILE A 403 20.95 13.68 -20.56
C ILE A 403 20.97 14.20 -22.00
N ALA A 404 21.88 15.13 -22.33
CA ALA A 404 22.02 15.65 -23.71
C ALA A 404 22.29 14.54 -24.73
N ARG A 405 23.12 13.56 -24.35
CA ARG A 405 23.41 12.38 -25.18
C ARG A 405 22.21 11.45 -25.30
N MET A 406 21.44 11.22 -24.23
CA MET A 406 20.20 10.46 -24.32
C MET A 406 19.21 11.14 -25.27
N ARG A 407 19.07 12.47 -25.16
CA ARG A 407 18.17 13.26 -26.02
C ARG A 407 18.56 13.19 -27.49
N ALA A 408 19.86 13.26 -27.78
CA ALA A 408 20.36 13.16 -29.15
C ALA A 408 20.21 11.74 -29.75
N GLY A 409 20.35 10.70 -28.92
CA GLY A 409 20.29 9.29 -29.35
C GLY A 409 18.93 8.62 -29.13
N GLY A 410 17.86 9.38 -28.92
CA GLY A 410 16.54 8.84 -28.60
C GLY A 410 15.41 9.76 -29.02
N THR A 411 14.20 9.42 -28.61
CA THR A 411 13.01 10.25 -28.80
C THR A 411 12.76 11.04 -27.52
N SER A 412 12.49 12.34 -27.61
CA SER A 412 12.29 13.17 -26.43
C SER A 412 11.27 14.27 -26.65
N GLY A 413 10.63 14.74 -25.59
CA GLY A 413 9.74 15.89 -25.70
C GLY A 413 9.19 16.33 -24.36
N ARG A 414 8.56 17.51 -24.37
CA ARG A 414 7.73 17.95 -23.26
C ARG A 414 6.43 17.15 -23.26
N MET A 415 5.89 16.90 -22.08
CA MET A 415 4.69 16.09 -21.91
C MET A 415 3.58 16.95 -21.29
N GLY A 416 2.33 16.75 -21.72
CA GLY A 416 1.18 17.20 -20.94
C GLY A 416 1.15 16.51 -19.57
N THR A 417 0.69 17.20 -18.53
CA THR A 417 0.76 16.70 -17.15
C THR A 417 -0.46 17.05 -16.32
N THR A 418 -0.85 16.13 -15.42
CA THR A 418 -1.86 16.42 -14.38
C THR A 418 -1.41 17.50 -13.41
N ALA A 419 -0.10 17.82 -13.38
CA ALA A 419 0.44 18.94 -12.63
C ALA A 419 -0.02 20.32 -13.11
N GLU A 420 -0.64 20.41 -14.30
CA GLU A 420 -1.31 21.64 -14.76
C GLU A 420 -2.46 22.05 -13.84
N ILE A 421 -3.08 21.08 -13.16
CA ILE A 421 -4.20 21.31 -12.24
C ILE A 421 -3.80 20.93 -10.80
N LEU A 422 -3.16 19.77 -10.61
CA LEU A 422 -2.83 19.19 -9.30
C LEU A 422 -1.37 18.68 -9.29
N HIS A 423 -0.38 19.51 -8.93
CA HIS A 423 1.05 19.16 -9.07
C HIS A 423 1.44 17.78 -8.53
N VAL A 424 1.09 17.50 -7.26
CA VAL A 424 1.46 16.26 -6.56
C VAL A 424 0.84 15.00 -7.20
N SER A 425 -0.19 15.14 -8.03
CA SER A 425 -0.85 14.00 -8.68
C SER A 425 -0.06 13.39 -9.84
N ALA A 426 0.95 14.09 -10.38
CA ALA A 426 1.68 13.66 -11.57
C ALA A 426 2.29 12.26 -11.43
N TRP A 427 3.01 11.99 -10.34
CA TRP A 427 3.63 10.67 -10.11
C TRP A 427 2.63 9.53 -9.94
N PRO A 428 1.61 9.62 -9.06
CA PRO A 428 0.54 8.64 -9.04
C PRO A 428 -0.13 8.43 -10.40
N SER A 429 -0.35 9.48 -11.18
CA SER A 429 -0.90 9.37 -12.54
C SER A 429 0.05 8.63 -13.49
N ILE A 430 1.37 8.89 -13.43
CA ILE A 430 2.39 8.13 -14.17
C ILE A 430 2.30 6.65 -13.82
N PHE A 431 2.21 6.31 -12.54
CA PHE A 431 2.27 4.91 -12.07
C PHE A 431 0.97 4.12 -12.24
N THR A 432 -0.15 4.79 -12.48
CA THR A 432 -1.46 4.16 -12.61
C THR A 432 -2.07 4.29 -14.00
N GLY A 433 -1.56 5.21 -14.83
CA GLY A 433 -2.08 5.49 -16.17
C GLY A 433 -3.45 6.18 -16.15
N VAL A 434 -3.90 6.72 -15.00
CA VAL A 434 -5.22 7.33 -14.84
C VAL A 434 -5.17 8.71 -14.18
N THR A 435 -6.24 9.47 -14.34
CA THR A 435 -6.39 10.82 -13.78
C THR A 435 -6.60 10.84 -12.25
N PRO A 436 -6.39 11.99 -11.58
CA PRO A 436 -6.42 12.10 -10.11
C PRO A 436 -7.76 11.82 -9.46
N ASP A 437 -8.85 11.97 -10.18
CA ASP A 437 -10.20 11.60 -9.77
C ASP A 437 -10.49 10.10 -9.84
N LYS A 438 -9.62 9.31 -10.45
CA LYS A 438 -9.65 7.85 -10.39
C LYS A 438 -8.76 7.29 -9.29
N HIS A 439 -7.54 7.80 -9.10
CA HIS A 439 -6.63 7.28 -8.05
C HIS A 439 -6.76 7.99 -6.68
N GLY A 440 -7.27 9.23 -6.63
CA GLY A 440 -7.52 9.96 -5.38
C GLY A 440 -6.28 10.51 -4.66
N LEU A 441 -5.10 10.40 -5.28
CA LEU A 441 -3.80 10.81 -4.71
C LEU A 441 -3.34 12.13 -5.33
N TYR A 442 -3.59 13.27 -4.69
CA TYR A 442 -3.38 14.58 -5.34
C TYR A 442 -2.64 15.63 -4.49
N HIS A 443 -2.44 15.38 -3.20
CA HIS A 443 -1.73 16.31 -2.33
C HIS A 443 -1.18 15.61 -1.09
N ALA A 444 -0.20 16.24 -0.43
CA ALA A 444 0.40 15.73 0.79
C ALA A 444 -0.58 15.67 1.98
N TYR A 445 -1.65 16.46 1.90
CA TYR A 445 -2.76 16.49 2.84
C TYR A 445 -4.08 16.44 2.06
N VAL A 446 -4.95 15.50 2.40
CA VAL A 446 -6.24 15.31 1.72
C VAL A 446 -7.39 15.48 2.70
N MET A 447 -8.56 15.87 2.19
CA MET A 447 -9.81 15.90 2.95
C MET A 447 -10.71 14.76 2.45
N ASN A 448 -11.00 13.80 3.31
CA ASN A 448 -11.91 12.73 2.95
C ASN A 448 -13.36 13.16 3.20
N PRO A 449 -14.32 12.70 2.37
CA PRO A 449 -15.74 12.75 2.72
C PRO A 449 -15.97 12.15 4.10
N GLY A 450 -16.78 12.82 4.93
CA GLY A 450 -17.01 12.43 6.32
C GLY A 450 -15.97 12.93 7.32
N ASP A 451 -14.92 13.63 6.87
CA ASP A 451 -13.92 14.27 7.72
C ASP A 451 -13.94 15.81 7.58
N GLN A 452 -13.54 16.50 8.64
CA GLN A 452 -13.32 17.95 8.67
C GLN A 452 -11.92 18.30 9.23
N SER A 453 -11.01 17.33 9.20
CA SER A 453 -9.59 17.51 9.47
C SER A 453 -8.79 16.79 8.40
N PRO A 454 -7.68 17.38 7.91
CA PRO A 454 -6.89 16.75 6.87
C PRO A 454 -6.22 15.46 7.37
N THR A 455 -5.99 14.55 6.44
CA THR A 455 -5.21 13.32 6.66
C THR A 455 -4.08 13.22 5.64
N ARG A 456 -3.06 12.39 5.91
CA ARG A 456 -2.15 11.94 4.85
C ARG A 456 -2.92 11.06 3.85
N PRO A 457 -2.59 11.13 2.55
CA PRO A 457 -3.10 10.16 1.58
C PRO A 457 -2.66 8.75 1.96
N LYS A 458 -3.45 7.75 1.55
CA LYS A 458 -3.17 6.33 1.80
C LYS A 458 -3.01 5.60 0.48
N PRO A 459 -1.77 5.49 -0.05
CA PRO A 459 -1.54 4.82 -1.33
C PRO A 459 -2.01 3.37 -1.33
N ASP A 460 -2.04 2.67 -0.19
CA ASP A 460 -2.56 1.29 -0.08
C ASP A 460 -4.10 1.20 -0.26
N LYS A 461 -4.80 2.34 -0.28
CA LYS A 461 -6.25 2.45 -0.46
C LYS A 461 -6.66 3.07 -1.80
N THR A 462 -5.69 3.36 -2.69
CA THR A 462 -6.03 3.79 -4.05
C THR A 462 -6.83 2.70 -4.76
N PRO A 463 -7.95 3.03 -5.44
CA PRO A 463 -8.72 2.04 -6.19
C PRO A 463 -8.05 1.66 -7.51
N SER A 464 -7.04 2.42 -7.95
CA SER A 464 -6.30 2.19 -9.19
C SER A 464 -4.94 1.55 -8.88
N PRO A 465 -4.65 0.32 -9.34
CA PRO A 465 -3.39 -0.36 -9.00
C PRO A 465 -2.21 0.29 -9.72
N PHE A 466 -1.04 0.26 -9.08
CA PHE A 466 0.22 0.62 -9.75
C PHE A 466 0.58 -0.41 -10.82
N PHE A 467 1.11 0.03 -11.97
CA PHE A 467 1.27 -0.83 -13.14
C PHE A 467 2.22 -2.02 -12.92
N TRP A 468 3.20 -1.90 -12.01
CA TRP A 468 4.08 -3.02 -11.66
C TRP A 468 3.34 -4.16 -10.93
N ARG A 469 2.12 -3.94 -10.42
CA ARG A 469 1.25 -5.04 -9.97
C ARG A 469 0.89 -5.96 -11.14
N GLN A 470 0.49 -5.38 -12.28
CA GLN A 470 0.10 -6.14 -13.47
C GLN A 470 1.29 -6.92 -14.04
N LEU A 471 2.48 -6.31 -14.02
CA LEU A 471 3.73 -7.00 -14.38
C LEU A 471 3.98 -8.20 -13.46
N SER A 472 3.87 -8.00 -12.14
CA SER A 472 4.01 -9.08 -11.16
C SER A 472 3.00 -10.20 -11.40
N ASP A 473 1.74 -9.87 -11.69
CA ASP A 473 0.66 -10.84 -11.99
C ASP A 473 0.93 -11.64 -13.27
N ALA A 474 1.60 -11.03 -14.24
CA ALA A 474 2.06 -11.67 -15.47
C ALA A 474 3.39 -12.43 -15.33
N GLY A 475 3.91 -12.57 -14.10
CA GLY A 475 5.17 -13.27 -13.81
C GLY A 475 6.43 -12.49 -14.19
N LYS A 476 6.30 -11.20 -14.52
CA LYS A 476 7.44 -10.30 -14.78
C LYS A 476 8.04 -9.83 -13.47
N ARG A 477 9.37 -9.74 -13.43
CA ARG A 477 10.12 -9.37 -12.23
C ARG A 477 10.44 -7.88 -12.24
N SER A 478 10.11 -7.17 -11.17
CA SER A 478 10.27 -5.72 -11.09
C SER A 478 11.12 -5.30 -9.89
N ILE A 479 12.01 -4.33 -10.09
CA ILE A 479 12.71 -3.63 -8.99
C ILE A 479 12.18 -2.20 -8.97
N VAL A 480 11.54 -1.79 -7.87
CA VAL A 480 10.93 -0.47 -7.71
C VAL A 480 11.57 0.25 -6.54
N MET A 481 12.19 1.40 -6.79
CA MET A 481 12.93 2.17 -5.79
C MET A 481 12.44 3.62 -5.74
N ASP A 482 12.00 4.05 -4.55
CA ASP A 482 11.60 5.40 -4.21
C ASP A 482 10.52 5.99 -5.14
N ALA A 483 9.65 5.15 -5.70
CA ALA A 483 8.48 5.61 -6.43
C ALA A 483 7.59 6.47 -5.51
N PHE A 484 7.46 7.76 -5.84
CA PHE A 484 6.85 8.76 -4.97
C PHE A 484 5.37 8.48 -4.70
N MET A 485 4.97 8.61 -3.43
CA MET A 485 3.57 8.42 -2.97
C MET A 485 2.98 7.05 -3.31
N THR A 486 3.78 6.01 -3.07
CA THR A 486 3.39 4.61 -3.27
C THR A 486 3.37 3.86 -1.94
N CYS A 487 3.08 2.56 -2.00
CA CYS A 487 3.16 1.66 -0.85
C CYS A 487 3.78 0.32 -1.27
N PRO A 488 4.45 -0.40 -0.35
CA PRO A 488 4.95 -1.74 -0.64
C PRO A 488 3.80 -2.70 -0.94
N LEU A 489 3.83 -3.33 -2.11
CA LEU A 489 2.89 -4.37 -2.49
C LEU A 489 3.27 -5.71 -1.84
N GLN A 490 2.26 -6.41 -1.31
CA GLN A 490 2.41 -7.79 -0.86
C GLN A 490 2.42 -8.75 -2.06
N ASN A 491 3.11 -9.89 -1.92
CA ASN A 491 3.24 -10.90 -2.99
C ASN A 491 3.72 -10.30 -4.32
N PHE A 492 4.75 -9.46 -4.23
CA PHE A 492 5.33 -8.78 -5.37
C PHE A 492 6.52 -9.58 -5.92
N ASN A 493 6.51 -9.86 -7.22
CA ASN A 493 7.60 -10.55 -7.91
C ASN A 493 8.76 -9.58 -8.16
N GLY A 494 9.65 -9.49 -7.18
CA GLY A 494 10.86 -8.68 -7.24
C GLY A 494 11.11 -7.93 -5.94
N SER A 495 11.66 -6.72 -6.04
CA SER A 495 12.15 -5.96 -4.89
C SER A 495 11.59 -4.54 -4.86
N GLN A 496 11.26 -4.05 -3.67
CA GLN A 496 10.68 -2.73 -3.46
C GLN A 496 11.45 -2.00 -2.36
N ILE A 497 11.90 -0.80 -2.66
CA ILE A 497 12.51 0.14 -1.72
C ILE A 497 11.62 1.36 -1.73
N VAL A 498 10.88 1.59 -0.65
CA VAL A 498 9.82 2.58 -0.57
C VAL A 498 10.20 3.56 0.54
N GLU A 499 10.22 4.85 0.21
CA GLU A 499 10.51 5.95 1.14
C GLU A 499 11.92 5.91 1.77
N TRP A 500 12.93 5.42 1.04
CA TRP A 500 14.32 5.39 1.53
C TRP A 500 15.07 6.70 1.27
N GLY A 501 14.93 7.26 0.07
CA GLY A 501 15.56 8.50 -0.37
C GLY A 501 14.60 9.48 -1.05
N THR A 502 13.31 9.43 -0.72
CA THR A 502 12.28 10.38 -1.17
C THR A 502 12.29 11.65 -0.30
N TRP A 503 11.82 12.76 -0.87
CA TRP A 503 11.74 14.03 -0.13
C TRP A 503 10.66 14.04 0.95
N SER A 504 9.50 13.44 0.70
CA SER A 504 8.37 13.39 1.63
C SER A 504 7.85 11.97 1.78
N TRP A 505 7.73 11.49 3.01
CA TRP A 505 7.24 10.13 3.29
C TRP A 505 5.71 10.08 3.40
N PHE A 506 5.11 9.10 2.71
CA PHE A 506 3.68 8.78 2.79
C PHE A 506 3.40 7.44 3.45
N SER A 507 4.46 6.66 3.70
CA SER A 507 4.44 5.43 4.47
C SER A 507 5.76 5.29 5.25
N GLU A 508 5.84 4.33 6.16
CA GLU A 508 7.11 4.07 6.85
C GLU A 508 8.15 3.52 5.85
N PRO A 509 9.41 3.99 5.91
CA PRO A 509 10.48 3.48 5.06
C PRO A 509 10.58 1.96 5.09
N THR A 510 10.33 1.34 3.94
CA THR A 510 10.16 -0.11 3.82
C THR A 510 11.01 -0.64 2.68
N ILE A 511 11.78 -1.70 2.97
CA ILE A 511 12.59 -2.40 1.97
C ILE A 511 12.18 -3.87 2.00
N LEU A 512 11.71 -4.37 0.85
CA LEU A 512 11.27 -5.75 0.65
C LEU A 512 12.01 -6.40 -0.54
N PRO A 513 12.39 -7.69 -0.45
CA PRO A 513 12.30 -8.52 0.75
C PRO A 513 13.20 -8.02 1.88
N SER A 514 12.83 -8.30 3.13
CA SER A 514 13.50 -7.74 4.33
C SER A 514 15.00 -7.99 4.41
N ARG A 515 15.50 -9.07 3.77
CA ARG A 515 16.94 -9.35 3.62
C ARG A 515 17.71 -8.18 2.97
N LEU A 516 17.11 -7.50 1.99
CA LEU A 516 17.78 -6.39 1.29
C LEU A 516 18.02 -5.18 2.20
N LYS A 517 17.17 -4.98 3.21
CA LYS A 517 17.34 -3.88 4.17
C LYS A 517 18.70 -3.95 4.86
N GLY A 518 19.00 -5.11 5.47
CA GLY A 518 20.26 -5.32 6.17
C GLY A 518 21.48 -5.25 5.24
N GLU A 519 21.35 -5.72 4.00
CA GLU A 519 22.42 -5.62 3.01
C GLU A 519 22.72 -4.17 2.58
N ILE A 520 21.66 -3.37 2.33
CA ILE A 520 21.80 -1.97 1.94
C ILE A 520 22.38 -1.15 3.10
N GLU A 521 21.84 -1.31 4.30
CA GLU A 521 22.34 -0.64 5.51
C GLU A 521 23.82 -0.99 5.79
N ALA A 522 24.19 -2.28 5.70
CA ALA A 522 25.57 -2.71 5.94
C ALA A 522 26.56 -2.19 4.88
N LYS A 523 26.13 -2.09 3.62
CA LYS A 523 27.03 -1.74 2.50
C LYS A 523 27.11 -0.24 2.22
N PHE A 524 25.99 0.47 2.35
CA PHE A 524 25.87 1.87 1.93
C PHE A 524 25.50 2.81 3.08
N GLY A 525 25.03 2.27 4.21
CA GLY A 525 24.58 3.06 5.37
C GLY A 525 23.29 3.84 5.11
N ASP A 526 22.97 4.75 6.02
CA ASP A 526 21.75 5.56 5.97
C ASP A 526 21.75 6.58 4.83
N TYR A 527 20.58 6.94 4.35
CA TYR A 527 20.43 8.02 3.38
C TYR A 527 20.81 9.38 4.02
N PRO A 528 21.66 10.21 3.38
CA PRO A 528 22.33 11.33 4.06
C PRO A 528 21.49 12.61 4.17
N ALA A 529 20.45 12.79 3.35
CA ALA A 529 19.62 13.99 3.35
C ALA A 529 18.36 13.82 4.23
N PRO A 530 17.86 14.90 4.85
CA PRO A 530 16.66 14.83 5.69
C PRO A 530 15.40 14.67 4.83
N GLU A 531 14.40 14.00 5.40
CA GLU A 531 13.02 14.04 4.89
C GLU A 531 12.33 15.35 5.30
N HIS A 532 11.34 15.79 4.50
CA HIS A 532 10.64 17.07 4.60
C HIS A 532 10.15 17.41 6.01
N SER A 533 9.51 16.48 6.73
CA SER A 533 8.97 16.72 8.07
C SER A 533 10.03 17.07 9.11
N LYS A 534 11.31 16.77 8.83
CA LYS A 534 12.46 17.11 9.68
C LYS A 534 13.03 18.51 9.39
N VAL A 535 12.60 19.16 8.30
CA VAL A 535 13.04 20.50 7.88
C VAL A 535 12.03 21.54 8.37
N GLY A 536 12.13 21.91 9.65
CA GLY A 536 11.24 22.88 10.29
C GLY A 536 11.60 24.36 10.04
N THR A 537 12.80 24.64 9.53
CA THR A 537 13.32 25.98 9.21
C THR A 537 14.11 25.91 7.91
N MET A 538 14.44 27.07 7.32
CA MET A 538 15.37 27.14 6.18
C MET A 538 16.69 26.44 6.56
N PRO A 539 17.12 25.39 5.84
CA PRO A 539 18.37 24.69 6.14
C PRO A 539 19.59 25.54 5.72
N ASP A 540 20.76 25.23 6.27
CA ASP A 540 22.01 25.78 5.76
C ASP A 540 22.22 25.32 4.32
N SER A 541 22.32 26.27 3.38
CA SER A 541 22.33 25.97 1.94
C SER A 541 23.53 25.13 1.50
N ARG A 542 24.69 25.28 2.16
CA ARG A 542 25.89 24.50 1.85
C ARG A 542 25.70 23.06 2.26
N TRP A 543 25.41 22.84 3.54
CA TRP A 543 25.14 21.51 4.06
C TRP A 543 24.02 20.82 3.29
N PHE A 544 22.92 21.53 3.00
CA PHE A 544 21.77 20.94 2.34
C PHE A 544 22.09 20.48 0.92
N ARG A 545 22.75 21.31 0.11
CA ARG A 545 23.26 20.87 -1.20
C ARG A 545 24.17 19.66 -1.06
N ASP A 546 25.16 19.73 -0.18
CA ASP A 546 26.18 18.69 -0.07
C ASP A 546 25.55 17.34 0.37
N ALA A 547 24.55 17.38 1.25
CA ALA A 547 23.74 16.22 1.63
C ALA A 547 22.92 15.66 0.46
N LEU A 548 22.31 16.51 -0.37
CA LEU A 548 21.58 16.08 -1.57
C LEU A 548 22.51 15.44 -2.59
N ILE A 549 23.68 16.02 -2.87
CA ILE A 549 24.69 15.43 -3.76
C ILE A 549 25.13 14.06 -3.25
N ALA A 550 25.43 13.94 -1.95
CA ALA A 550 25.76 12.65 -1.33
C ALA A 550 24.59 11.65 -1.43
N GLY A 551 23.35 12.13 -1.34
CA GLY A 551 22.13 11.34 -1.53
C GLY A 551 22.05 10.74 -2.93
N VAL A 552 22.28 11.57 -3.96
CA VAL A 552 22.33 11.15 -5.37
C VAL A 552 23.41 10.10 -5.59
N GLU A 553 24.62 10.33 -5.09
CA GLU A 553 25.73 9.38 -5.23
C GLU A 553 25.41 8.03 -4.58
N LYS A 554 24.87 8.05 -3.36
CA LYS A 554 24.50 6.84 -2.63
C LYS A 554 23.36 6.08 -3.30
N LYS A 555 22.30 6.79 -3.74
CA LYS A 555 21.18 6.21 -4.47
C LYS A 555 21.67 5.55 -5.77
N THR A 556 22.56 6.22 -6.50
CA THR A 556 23.19 5.66 -7.72
C THR A 556 23.96 4.37 -7.42
N GLN A 557 24.71 4.31 -6.30
CA GLN A 557 25.44 3.10 -5.90
C GLN A 557 24.50 1.93 -5.59
N VAL A 558 23.39 2.19 -4.88
CA VAL A 558 22.37 1.18 -4.60
C VAL A 558 21.70 0.69 -5.89
N ILE A 559 21.31 1.60 -6.78
CA ILE A 559 20.71 1.25 -8.08
C ILE A 559 21.63 0.30 -8.86
N LYS A 560 22.89 0.69 -9.06
CA LYS A 560 23.87 -0.14 -9.80
C LYS A 560 24.08 -1.50 -9.15
N TRP A 561 24.11 -1.54 -7.82
CA TRP A 561 24.27 -2.79 -7.08
C TRP A 561 23.06 -3.72 -7.24
N LEU A 562 21.84 -3.18 -7.17
CA LEU A 562 20.61 -3.96 -7.38
C LEU A 562 20.52 -4.48 -8.81
N MET A 563 20.82 -3.63 -9.82
CA MET A 563 20.84 -4.03 -11.24
C MET A 563 21.79 -5.20 -11.52
N GLN A 564 22.87 -5.34 -10.73
CA GLN A 564 23.84 -6.42 -10.86
C GLN A 564 23.47 -7.66 -10.04
N LYS A 565 22.79 -7.47 -8.91
CA LYS A 565 22.49 -8.52 -7.94
C LYS A 565 21.25 -9.32 -8.29
N GLU A 566 20.24 -8.68 -8.86
CA GLU A 566 18.95 -9.28 -9.12
C GLU A 566 18.58 -9.18 -10.60
N GLU A 567 17.89 -10.20 -11.11
CA GLU A 567 17.27 -10.15 -12.43
C GLU A 567 16.04 -9.22 -12.41
N TRP A 568 15.72 -8.61 -13.53
CA TRP A 568 14.57 -7.70 -13.65
C TRP A 568 14.12 -7.54 -15.11
N ASP A 569 12.82 -7.47 -15.32
CA ASP A 569 12.17 -7.03 -16.56
C ASP A 569 11.96 -5.51 -16.52
N LEU A 570 11.52 -4.99 -15.37
CA LEU A 570 11.39 -3.57 -15.06
C LEU A 570 12.34 -3.17 -13.94
N PHE A 571 13.14 -2.12 -14.15
CA PHE A 571 13.83 -1.41 -13.07
C PHE A 571 13.32 0.03 -13.03
N LEU A 572 12.63 0.42 -11.96
CA LEU A 572 12.11 1.76 -11.75
C LEU A 572 12.81 2.40 -10.55
N ALA A 573 13.47 3.54 -10.75
CA ALA A 573 14.06 4.32 -9.66
C ALA A 573 13.79 5.81 -9.82
N VAL A 574 13.47 6.50 -8.72
CA VAL A 574 13.22 7.95 -8.74
C VAL A 574 14.24 8.71 -7.89
N TYR A 575 14.89 9.72 -8.49
CA TYR A 575 15.67 10.73 -7.79
C TYR A 575 14.72 11.80 -7.24
N GLY A 576 14.73 12.00 -5.92
CA GLY A 576 13.92 12.99 -5.19
C GLY A 576 14.65 14.31 -4.95
N GLU A 577 15.93 14.37 -5.28
CA GLU A 577 16.84 15.41 -4.81
C GLU A 577 16.62 16.76 -5.53
N THR A 578 16.11 16.74 -6.77
CA THR A 578 15.71 17.94 -7.53
C THR A 578 14.54 18.68 -6.90
N HIS A 579 13.55 17.95 -6.37
CA HIS A 579 12.40 18.51 -5.65
C HIS A 579 12.86 19.25 -4.38
N ALA A 580 13.64 18.58 -3.53
CA ALA A 580 14.20 19.18 -2.33
C ALA A 580 15.08 20.42 -2.63
N ALA A 581 15.96 20.31 -3.63
CA ALA A 581 16.82 21.42 -4.06
C ALA A 581 15.98 22.60 -4.58
N GLY A 582 14.95 22.33 -5.38
CA GLY A 582 14.05 23.36 -5.91
C GLY A 582 13.36 24.14 -4.80
N HIS A 583 12.91 23.51 -3.72
CA HIS A 583 12.22 24.22 -2.64
C HIS A 583 13.12 25.18 -1.86
N TYR A 584 14.39 24.82 -1.62
CA TYR A 584 15.25 25.54 -0.67
C TYR A 584 16.46 26.24 -1.30
N LEU A 585 16.88 25.88 -2.52
CA LEU A 585 18.05 26.46 -3.18
C LEU A 585 17.69 27.38 -4.35
N TRP A 586 16.41 27.52 -4.73
CA TRP A 586 15.99 28.35 -5.87
C TRP A 586 16.44 29.81 -5.76
N HIS A 587 16.29 30.40 -4.58
CA HIS A 587 16.69 31.78 -4.32
C HIS A 587 18.18 32.05 -4.57
N LEU A 588 19.04 31.03 -4.55
CA LEU A 588 20.47 31.19 -4.89
C LEU A 588 20.72 31.17 -6.41
N HIS A 589 19.86 30.48 -7.14
CA HIS A 589 19.92 30.36 -8.60
C HIS A 589 19.34 31.60 -9.29
N ASP A 590 18.21 32.11 -8.81
CA ASP A 590 17.51 33.25 -9.42
C ASP A 590 17.88 34.57 -8.69
N ALA A 591 18.78 35.33 -9.31
CA ALA A 591 19.20 36.64 -8.81
C ALA A 591 18.07 37.70 -8.78
N SER A 592 16.97 37.46 -9.50
CA SER A 592 15.81 38.35 -9.52
C SER A 592 14.80 38.03 -8.41
N TYR A 593 14.96 36.91 -7.70
CA TYR A 593 14.04 36.48 -6.67
C TYR A 593 14.14 37.35 -5.40
N PRO A 594 13.03 37.76 -4.75
CA PRO A 594 13.07 38.73 -3.66
C PRO A 594 13.96 38.36 -2.46
N SER A 595 14.09 37.07 -2.16
CA SER A 595 14.93 36.58 -1.06
C SER A 595 16.36 36.21 -1.49
N HIS A 596 16.78 36.57 -2.70
CA HIS A 596 18.17 36.36 -3.14
C HIS A 596 19.14 37.11 -2.21
N PRO A 597 20.17 36.46 -1.65
CA PRO A 597 21.13 37.13 -0.78
C PRO A 597 21.94 38.18 -1.55
N LYS A 598 22.21 39.34 -0.94
CA LYS A 598 23.04 40.39 -1.57
C LYS A 598 24.46 39.91 -1.87
N ASP A 599 25.03 39.13 -0.96
CA ASP A 599 26.36 38.55 -1.06
C ASP A 599 26.26 37.02 -0.99
N VAL A 600 26.22 36.37 -2.15
CA VAL A 600 26.23 34.90 -2.23
C VAL A 600 27.67 34.40 -2.24
N ASP A 601 28.00 33.52 -1.30
CA ASP A 601 29.28 32.80 -1.28
C ASP A 601 29.55 32.20 -2.68
N PRO A 602 30.72 32.47 -3.30
CA PRO A 602 31.01 32.00 -4.65
C PRO A 602 30.79 30.50 -4.86
N SER A 603 31.02 29.69 -3.82
CA SER A 603 30.80 28.24 -3.88
C SER A 603 29.33 27.84 -3.86
N LEU A 604 28.39 28.72 -3.49
CA LEU A 604 26.94 28.44 -3.46
C LEU A 604 26.18 28.95 -4.68
N ARG A 605 26.83 29.73 -5.57
CA ARG A 605 26.19 30.33 -6.75
C ARG A 605 25.52 29.33 -7.68
N ASN A 606 26.03 28.10 -7.71
CA ASN A 606 25.52 27.04 -8.58
C ASN A 606 24.82 25.93 -7.79
N ALA A 607 24.44 26.17 -6.52
CA ALA A 607 24.05 25.09 -5.62
C ALA A 607 22.89 24.22 -6.13
N LEU A 608 21.90 24.83 -6.79
CA LEU A 608 20.82 24.10 -7.46
C LEU A 608 21.34 23.24 -8.63
N ARG A 609 22.15 23.84 -9.52
CA ARG A 609 22.74 23.14 -10.67
C ARG A 609 23.66 22.00 -10.26
N ASP A 610 24.41 22.16 -9.17
CA ASP A 610 25.33 21.12 -8.67
C ASP A 610 24.60 19.80 -8.38
N VAL A 611 23.34 19.87 -7.89
CA VAL A 611 22.49 18.69 -7.67
C VAL A 611 22.09 18.03 -9.00
N TYR A 612 21.69 18.82 -10.00
CA TYR A 612 21.36 18.30 -11.34
C TYR A 612 22.57 17.67 -12.03
N VAL A 613 23.76 18.26 -11.88
CA VAL A 613 25.02 17.70 -12.40
C VAL A 613 25.37 16.37 -11.71
N ALA A 614 25.14 16.26 -10.39
CA ALA A 614 25.33 15.00 -9.69
C ALA A 614 24.38 13.91 -10.21
N ILE A 615 23.13 14.26 -10.50
CA ILE A 615 22.13 13.34 -11.06
C ILE A 615 22.51 12.92 -12.48
N ASP A 616 22.89 13.86 -13.35
CA ASP A 616 23.36 13.56 -14.71
C ASP A 616 24.55 12.59 -14.70
N ARG A 617 25.50 12.79 -13.79
CA ARG A 617 26.60 11.84 -13.57
C ARG A 617 26.09 10.47 -13.12
N GLY A 618 25.13 10.44 -12.19
CA GLY A 618 24.48 9.21 -11.71
C GLY A 618 23.79 8.43 -12.84
N ILE A 619 23.03 9.14 -13.68
CA ILE A 619 22.42 8.59 -14.91
C ILE A 619 23.50 8.00 -15.80
N GLY A 620 24.59 8.73 -16.08
CA GLY A 620 25.70 8.23 -16.87
C GLY A 620 26.33 6.95 -16.32
N GLU A 621 26.40 6.80 -14.99
CA GLU A 621 26.91 5.59 -14.32
C GLU A 621 25.93 4.41 -14.37
N ILE A 622 24.62 4.68 -14.35
CA ILE A 622 23.57 3.67 -14.51
C ILE A 622 23.53 3.17 -15.95
N LEU A 623 23.57 4.06 -16.94
CA LEU A 623 23.53 3.72 -18.37
C LEU A 623 24.69 2.79 -18.78
N LYS A 624 25.84 2.86 -18.09
CA LYS A 624 26.97 1.92 -18.31
C LYS A 624 26.64 0.45 -17.93
N GLN A 625 25.59 0.22 -17.14
CA GLN A 625 25.12 -1.13 -16.76
C GLN A 625 24.05 -1.68 -17.71
N VAL A 626 23.55 -0.85 -18.63
CA VAL A 626 22.43 -1.17 -19.52
C VAL A 626 22.96 -1.77 -20.81
N ASP A 627 22.31 -2.84 -21.28
CA ASP A 627 22.64 -3.46 -22.56
C ASP A 627 21.82 -2.88 -23.73
N ASN A 628 22.15 -3.32 -24.94
CA ASN A 628 21.50 -2.85 -26.16
C ASN A 628 20.06 -3.37 -26.36
N GLN A 629 19.52 -4.19 -25.45
CA GLN A 629 18.14 -4.71 -25.50
C GLN A 629 17.20 -3.99 -24.54
N THR A 630 17.72 -3.10 -23.71
CA THR A 630 16.94 -2.38 -22.70
C THR A 630 16.45 -1.05 -23.25
N THR A 631 15.17 -0.77 -23.09
CA THR A 631 14.59 0.56 -23.33
C THR A 631 14.69 1.38 -22.05
N VAL A 632 15.22 2.59 -22.13
CA VAL A 632 15.43 3.49 -21.01
C VAL A 632 14.49 4.68 -21.12
N PHE A 633 13.70 4.91 -20.08
CA PHE A 633 12.87 6.10 -19.89
C PHE A 633 13.55 7.00 -18.86
N LEU A 634 13.77 8.27 -19.20
CA LEU A 634 14.11 9.33 -18.27
C LEU A 634 12.95 10.33 -18.25
N VAL A 635 12.28 10.44 -17.09
CA VAL A 635 10.99 11.13 -16.99
C VAL A 635 10.97 12.10 -15.81
N SER A 636 10.37 13.25 -16.02
CA SER A 636 9.89 14.13 -14.95
C SER A 636 8.40 14.40 -15.13
N GLY A 637 7.60 14.18 -14.08
CA GLY A 637 6.15 14.40 -14.12
C GLY A 637 5.74 15.87 -13.95
N ASP A 638 6.64 16.68 -13.41
CA ASP A 638 6.50 18.12 -13.17
C ASP A 638 7.89 18.76 -13.07
N GLY A 639 7.96 20.06 -12.76
CA GLY A 639 9.20 20.83 -12.64
C GLY A 639 9.15 21.80 -11.48
N MET A 640 10.13 22.70 -11.40
CA MET A 640 10.26 23.69 -10.33
C MET A 640 10.46 25.09 -10.90
N GLY A 641 9.99 26.09 -10.15
CA GLY A 641 10.06 27.51 -10.48
C GLY A 641 10.15 28.38 -9.23
N PRO A 642 10.28 29.72 -9.37
CA PRO A 642 10.28 30.63 -8.22
C PRO A 642 8.92 30.63 -7.52
N ASN A 643 8.90 30.69 -6.18
CA ASN A 643 7.65 30.66 -5.43
C ASN A 643 6.95 32.03 -5.39
N TYR A 644 6.03 32.24 -6.33
CA TYR A 644 5.10 33.38 -6.35
C TYR A 644 3.64 32.94 -6.13
N SER A 645 3.43 31.84 -5.40
CA SER A 645 2.08 31.36 -5.09
C SER A 645 1.36 32.35 -4.15
N ALA A 646 0.09 32.62 -4.46
CA ALA A 646 -0.78 33.43 -3.61
C ALA A 646 -1.66 32.59 -2.67
N SER A 647 -1.41 31.28 -2.54
CA SER A 647 -2.23 30.38 -1.71
C SER A 647 -2.32 30.82 -0.26
N HIS A 648 -1.24 31.40 0.28
CA HIS A 648 -1.20 31.92 1.64
C HIS A 648 -2.09 33.17 1.87
N VAL A 649 -2.47 33.88 0.81
CA VAL A 649 -3.36 35.06 0.87
C VAL A 649 -4.84 34.65 0.86
N LEU A 650 -5.16 33.46 0.36
CA LEU A 650 -6.55 33.01 0.19
C LEU A 650 -7.34 32.93 1.49
N GLU A 651 -6.70 32.62 2.62
CA GLU A 651 -7.42 32.53 3.90
C GLU A 651 -8.00 33.90 4.28
N GLN A 652 -7.21 34.97 4.13
CA GLN A 652 -7.66 36.33 4.38
C GLN A 652 -8.74 36.74 3.37
N LEU A 653 -8.58 36.38 2.09
CA LEU A 653 -9.59 36.64 1.07
C LEU A 653 -10.94 36.00 1.44
N LEU A 654 -10.97 34.72 1.84
CA LEU A 654 -12.21 34.04 2.24
C LEU A 654 -12.84 34.66 3.49
N LYS A 655 -12.04 35.21 4.41
CA LYS A 655 -12.54 35.97 5.57
C LYS A 655 -13.19 37.30 5.15
N GLU A 656 -12.56 38.07 4.26
CA GLU A 656 -13.12 39.31 3.74
C GLU A 656 -14.42 39.07 2.95
N MET A 657 -14.48 37.96 2.20
CA MET A 657 -15.70 37.48 1.51
C MET A 657 -16.78 36.96 2.48
N ARG A 658 -16.50 36.88 3.79
CA ARG A 658 -17.37 36.30 4.83
C ARG A 658 -17.76 34.83 4.55
N MET A 659 -16.88 34.09 3.89
CA MET A 659 -17.08 32.67 3.57
C MET A 659 -16.40 31.74 4.57
N MET A 660 -15.39 32.22 5.28
CA MET A 660 -14.67 31.49 6.32
C MET A 660 -14.68 32.26 7.64
N ALA A 661 -15.01 31.59 8.73
CA ALA A 661 -15.06 32.18 10.07
C ALA A 661 -14.04 31.48 11.00
N THR A 662 -13.26 32.25 11.75
CA THR A 662 -12.31 31.69 12.73
C THR A 662 -12.59 32.18 14.16
N THR A 663 -12.10 31.44 15.15
CA THR A 663 -12.34 31.74 16.58
C THR A 663 -11.76 33.09 17.05
N GLY A 664 -10.86 33.71 16.28
CA GLY A 664 -10.36 35.07 16.51
C GLY A 664 -11.32 36.18 16.04
N ASP A 665 -12.17 35.90 15.05
CA ASP A 665 -13.07 36.89 14.44
C ASP A 665 -14.37 37.06 15.24
N ALA A 666 -14.70 36.10 16.10
CA ALA A 666 -15.90 36.10 16.95
C ALA A 666 -15.82 37.10 18.13
N GLY A 667 -14.74 37.88 18.25
CA GLY A 667 -14.48 38.77 19.38
C GLY A 667 -14.91 40.22 19.21
N ASP A 668 -15.26 40.69 18.01
CA ASP A 668 -15.40 42.14 17.74
C ASP A 668 -16.80 42.59 17.29
N THR A 669 -17.82 41.75 17.42
CA THR A 669 -19.21 42.12 17.10
C THR A 669 -20.19 41.65 18.18
N GLN A 670 -20.09 42.23 19.39
CA GLN A 670 -21.25 42.50 20.27
C GLN A 670 -20.81 43.23 21.56
N LYS A 671 -20.75 44.57 21.51
CA LYS A 671 -21.04 45.37 22.72
C LYS A 671 -22.56 45.35 22.92
N GLY A 672 -23.04 44.45 23.77
CA GLY A 672 -24.44 44.52 24.24
C GLY A 672 -25.06 43.18 24.56
N SER A 673 -24.84 42.68 25.78
CA SER A 673 -25.85 42.14 26.70
C SER A 673 -25.20 41.17 27.68
N ARG A 674 -25.37 41.45 28.97
CA ARG A 674 -25.12 40.51 30.05
C ARG A 674 -26.24 39.48 30.04
N VAL A 675 -25.90 38.20 30.22
CA VAL A 675 -26.53 37.18 31.10
C VAL A 675 -26.29 35.79 30.52
N GLY A 676 -25.89 34.84 31.38
CA GLY A 676 -25.95 33.40 31.10
C GLY A 676 -24.63 32.65 31.28
N SER A 677 -24.27 32.34 32.53
CA SER A 677 -23.13 31.49 32.86
C SER A 677 -23.37 30.03 32.44
N GLY A 678 -22.78 29.63 31.31
CA GLY A 678 -22.57 28.22 30.96
C GLY A 678 -21.07 27.94 30.91
N PHE A 679 -20.56 27.16 31.86
CA PHE A 679 -19.16 26.73 31.91
C PHE A 679 -18.85 25.84 30.70
N ASN A 680 -18.28 26.42 29.64
CA ASN A 680 -17.90 25.69 28.44
C ASN A 680 -16.43 25.23 28.54
N SER A 681 -16.23 23.95 28.83
CA SER A 681 -14.93 23.30 29.12
C SER A 681 -13.90 23.41 27.97
N LYS A 682 -14.33 23.76 26.76
CA LYS A 682 -13.47 23.91 25.58
C LYS A 682 -12.58 25.17 25.61
N HIS A 683 -12.97 26.23 26.32
CA HIS A 683 -12.13 27.44 26.45
C HIS A 683 -11.05 27.34 27.53
N LEU A 684 -11.16 26.38 28.45
CA LEU A 684 -10.17 26.18 29.51
C LEU A 684 -8.89 25.54 28.96
N LEU A 685 -9.02 24.58 28.06
CA LEU A 685 -7.89 23.88 27.42
C LEU A 685 -7.05 24.80 26.53
N SER A 686 -7.65 25.77 25.84
CA SER A 686 -6.91 26.73 25.00
C SER A 686 -6.16 27.79 25.81
N ARG A 687 -6.63 28.09 27.03
CA ARG A 687 -5.98 28.98 28.01
C ARG A 687 -4.91 28.28 28.87
N ILE A 688 -5.01 26.96 29.06
CA ILE A 688 -3.99 26.10 29.73
C ILE A 688 -2.84 25.74 28.76
N ARG A 689 -3.16 25.47 27.49
CA ARG A 689 -2.27 25.79 26.34
C ARG A 689 -2.05 27.31 26.36
N LYS A 690 -1.38 28.04 25.48
CA LYS A 690 -0.82 29.39 25.80
C LYS A 690 0.05 29.52 27.08
N MET A 691 -0.34 29.05 28.28
CA MET A 691 0.44 29.09 29.53
C MET A 691 1.64 28.13 29.58
N ILE A 692 1.60 27.00 28.85
CA ILE A 692 2.76 26.08 28.77
C ILE A 692 3.78 26.60 27.73
N PRO A 693 5.05 26.89 28.08
CA PRO A 693 6.08 27.30 27.13
C PRO A 693 6.20 26.38 25.91
N GLN A 694 6.49 26.94 24.74
CA GLN A 694 6.59 26.17 23.49
C GLN A 694 7.66 25.07 23.58
N SER A 695 8.79 25.35 24.24
CA SER A 695 9.84 24.37 24.53
C SER A 695 9.31 23.14 25.27
N ILE A 696 8.53 23.33 26.33
CA ILE A 696 7.95 22.23 27.13
C ILE A 696 6.92 21.44 26.32
N ARG A 697 6.11 22.10 25.48
CA ARG A 697 5.19 21.39 24.58
C ARG A 697 5.93 20.57 23.55
N THR A 698 6.98 21.12 22.97
CA THR A 698 7.83 20.42 22.00
C THR A 698 8.47 19.21 22.67
N THR A 699 9.07 19.35 23.86
CA THR A 699 9.64 18.23 24.63
C THR A 699 8.59 17.17 24.98
N VAL A 700 7.44 17.53 25.57
CA VAL A 700 6.38 16.56 25.91
C VAL A 700 5.85 15.86 24.66
N SER A 701 5.65 16.61 23.57
CA SER A 701 5.21 16.03 22.30
C SER A 701 6.28 15.12 21.69
N GLN A 702 7.56 15.44 21.83
CA GLN A 702 8.67 14.66 21.30
C GLN A 702 8.89 13.37 22.09
N THR A 703 8.66 13.38 23.39
CA THR A 703 8.95 12.26 24.30
C THR A 703 7.79 11.28 24.51
N PHE A 704 6.52 11.72 24.53
CA PHE A 704 5.40 10.87 25.00
C PHE A 704 4.41 10.42 23.92
N PHE A 705 4.43 11.00 22.72
CA PHE A 705 3.54 10.58 21.62
C PHE A 705 4.31 9.78 20.57
N SER A 706 3.67 8.77 19.95
CA SER A 706 4.23 8.13 18.75
C SER A 706 4.23 9.13 17.57
N HIS A 707 5.05 8.90 16.54
CA HIS A 707 5.11 9.75 15.35
C HIS A 707 3.71 9.96 14.74
N SER A 708 2.95 8.87 14.54
CA SER A 708 1.57 8.90 14.07
C SER A 708 0.59 9.70 14.97
N MET A 709 0.75 9.66 16.30
CA MET A 709 -0.08 10.47 17.20
C MET A 709 0.28 11.96 17.14
N LYS A 710 1.56 12.30 17.06
CA LYS A 710 2.01 13.70 16.89
C LYS A 710 1.47 14.27 15.60
N GLU A 711 1.54 13.50 14.52
CA GLU A 711 1.05 13.89 13.21
C GLU A 711 -0.48 14.05 13.19
N LYS A 712 -1.25 13.07 13.70
CA LYS A 712 -2.72 13.20 13.82
C LYS A 712 -3.14 14.43 14.64
N LEU A 713 -2.43 14.70 15.74
CA LEU A 713 -2.67 15.91 16.53
C LEU A 713 -2.33 17.16 15.72
N ALA A 714 -1.15 17.23 15.09
CA ALA A 714 -0.72 18.33 14.24
C ALA A 714 -1.72 18.63 13.12
N LEU A 715 -2.22 17.61 12.43
CA LEU A 715 -3.22 17.72 11.38
C LEU A 715 -4.57 18.22 11.89
N LYS A 716 -5.02 17.76 13.07
CA LYS A 716 -6.22 18.31 13.72
C LYS A 716 -6.05 19.80 14.08
N TRP A 717 -4.84 20.25 14.40
CA TRP A 717 -4.60 21.66 14.70
C TRP A 717 -4.75 22.56 13.47
N LEU A 718 -4.54 22.06 12.25
CA LEU A 718 -4.70 22.84 11.01
C LEU A 718 -6.14 23.36 10.83
N THR A 719 -7.13 22.66 11.37
CA THR A 719 -8.55 23.03 11.26
C THR A 719 -9.19 23.46 12.58
N ALA A 720 -8.45 23.40 13.69
CA ALA A 720 -8.98 23.68 15.03
C ALA A 720 -9.46 25.13 15.24
N GLY A 721 -9.02 26.07 14.40
CA GLY A 721 -9.41 27.48 14.47
C GLY A 721 -10.72 27.81 13.74
N ILE A 722 -11.24 26.89 12.90
CA ILE A 722 -12.39 27.11 12.02
C ILE A 722 -13.70 26.97 12.80
N VAL A 723 -14.62 27.90 12.59
CA VAL A 723 -15.99 27.88 13.13
C VAL A 723 -16.90 27.30 12.04
N TRP A 724 -17.08 25.98 12.06
CA TRP A 724 -17.71 25.23 10.98
C TRP A 724 -19.15 25.62 10.69
N GLU A 725 -19.92 25.92 11.73
CA GLU A 725 -21.32 26.35 11.65
C GLU A 725 -21.52 27.72 10.96
N LYS A 726 -20.43 28.47 10.73
CA LYS A 726 -20.41 29.76 10.03
C LYS A 726 -19.52 29.76 8.78
N THR A 727 -18.92 28.63 8.45
CA THR A 727 -17.96 28.52 7.34
C THR A 727 -18.62 27.84 6.16
N ARG A 728 -18.75 28.55 5.04
CA ARG A 728 -19.31 28.05 3.77
C ARG A 728 -18.23 27.46 2.87
N ALA A 729 -17.02 28.04 2.88
CA ALA A 729 -15.87 27.55 2.14
C ALA A 729 -14.59 27.67 2.99
N PHE A 730 -13.67 26.73 2.79
CA PHE A 730 -12.42 26.64 3.54
C PHE A 730 -11.29 26.11 2.65
N LEU A 731 -10.06 26.23 3.12
CA LEU A 731 -8.89 25.81 2.36
C LEU A 731 -8.44 24.40 2.74
N ILE A 732 -8.00 23.65 1.74
CA ILE A 732 -7.07 22.55 1.95
C ILE A 732 -5.67 23.17 1.91
N SER A 733 -4.92 23.06 3.00
CA SER A 733 -3.60 23.68 3.11
C SER A 733 -2.68 23.17 2.00
N ASN A 734 -2.16 24.09 1.19
CA ASN A 734 -1.24 23.83 0.09
C ASN A 734 -0.40 25.10 -0.14
N ALA A 735 0.90 24.92 -0.39
CA ALA A 735 1.82 26.02 -0.66
C ALA A 735 1.94 26.37 -2.15
N ASN A 736 1.51 25.48 -3.06
CA ASN A 736 1.61 25.70 -4.51
C ASN A 736 0.31 26.27 -5.09
N GLU A 737 -0.74 25.46 -5.28
CA GLU A 737 -2.05 25.89 -5.77
C GLU A 737 -2.99 26.33 -4.65
N GLY A 738 -3.99 27.13 -5.00
CA GLY A 738 -5.10 27.45 -4.11
C GLY A 738 -6.17 26.38 -4.14
N TYR A 739 -6.28 25.56 -3.09
CA TYR A 739 -7.34 24.54 -2.98
C TYR A 739 -8.46 25.03 -2.07
N VAL A 740 -9.63 25.29 -2.66
CA VAL A 740 -10.84 25.69 -1.94
C VAL A 740 -11.84 24.54 -1.95
N ARG A 741 -12.39 24.25 -0.77
CA ARG A 741 -13.42 23.25 -0.55
C ARG A 741 -14.65 23.89 0.07
N VAL A 742 -15.82 23.49 -0.40
CA VAL A 742 -17.11 23.91 0.13
C VAL A 742 -17.49 23.02 1.31
N ASN A 743 -17.99 23.63 2.38
CA ASN A 743 -18.53 22.94 3.54
C ASN A 743 -19.94 22.40 3.22
N LEU A 744 -19.99 21.38 2.36
CA LEU A 744 -21.17 20.85 1.70
C LEU A 744 -21.90 19.87 2.60
N LYS A 745 -23.21 20.07 2.74
CA LYS A 745 -24.07 19.19 3.53
C LYS A 745 -24.09 17.78 2.96
N GLY A 746 -23.92 16.79 3.84
CA GLY A 746 -23.87 15.37 3.47
C GLY A 746 -22.50 14.86 3.01
N ARG A 747 -21.54 15.74 2.73
CA ARG A 747 -20.14 15.38 2.45
C ARG A 747 -19.22 15.74 3.61
N GLU A 748 -19.39 16.92 4.19
CA GLU A 748 -18.67 17.36 5.38
C GLU A 748 -19.53 17.15 6.65
N PRO A 749 -18.95 16.69 7.78
CA PRO A 749 -19.71 16.41 9.01
C PRO A 749 -20.56 17.56 9.54
N GLN A 750 -20.08 18.81 9.41
CA GLN A 750 -20.79 20.02 9.80
C GLN A 750 -21.05 20.91 8.58
N GLY A 751 -21.36 20.29 7.43
CA GLY A 751 -21.71 20.97 6.19
C GLY A 751 -22.94 21.87 6.34
N ILE A 752 -22.85 23.11 5.86
CA ILE A 752 -23.92 24.11 5.94
C ILE A 752 -24.43 24.59 4.58
N VAL A 753 -23.71 24.29 3.49
CA VAL A 753 -24.12 24.65 2.13
C VAL A 753 -24.96 23.52 1.55
N GLU A 754 -26.14 23.81 1.03
CA GLU A 754 -27.00 22.79 0.43
C GLU A 754 -26.45 22.32 -0.94
N PRO A 755 -26.55 21.01 -1.25
CA PRO A 755 -26.16 20.50 -2.57
C PRO A 755 -27.06 21.04 -3.68
N GLY A 756 -26.56 21.01 -4.92
CA GLY A 756 -27.26 21.50 -6.09
C GLY A 756 -27.02 22.98 -6.35
N ALA A 757 -28.09 23.77 -6.47
CA ALA A 757 -28.00 25.16 -6.95
C ALA A 757 -27.17 26.07 -6.03
N GLU A 758 -27.31 25.95 -4.70
CA GLU A 758 -26.55 26.79 -3.75
C GLU A 758 -25.04 26.51 -3.85
N TYR A 759 -24.66 25.22 -3.81
CA TYR A 759 -23.29 24.79 -4.05
C TYR A 759 -22.73 25.32 -5.38
N GLY A 760 -23.46 25.14 -6.49
CA GLY A 760 -23.01 25.58 -7.81
C GLY A 760 -22.81 27.10 -7.90
N GLN A 761 -23.71 27.88 -7.32
CA GLN A 761 -23.59 29.34 -7.25
C GLN A 761 -22.38 29.77 -6.41
N LEU A 762 -22.14 29.14 -5.27
CA LEU A 762 -20.99 29.44 -4.41
C LEU A 762 -19.66 29.14 -5.10
N VAL A 763 -19.55 28.00 -5.78
CA VAL A 763 -18.35 27.64 -6.54
C VAL A 763 -18.10 28.62 -7.69
N GLU A 764 -19.14 29.06 -8.40
CA GLU A 764 -18.99 30.05 -9.47
C GLU A 764 -18.61 31.44 -8.91
N GLU A 765 -19.16 31.84 -7.76
CA GLU A 765 -18.78 33.07 -7.07
C GLU A 765 -17.29 33.07 -6.70
N LEU A 766 -16.82 31.99 -6.07
CA LEU A 766 -15.41 31.79 -5.73
C LEU A 766 -14.52 31.83 -6.99
N ALA A 767 -14.93 31.14 -8.06
CA ALA A 767 -14.20 31.10 -9.32
C ALA A 767 -14.10 32.49 -9.97
N ARG A 768 -15.20 33.23 -10.00
CA ARG A 768 -15.27 34.59 -10.54
C ARG A 768 -14.34 35.53 -9.79
N VAL A 769 -14.35 35.52 -8.45
CA VAL A 769 -13.45 36.35 -7.65
C VAL A 769 -12.00 35.97 -7.93
N ALA A 770 -11.65 34.68 -7.88
CA ALA A 770 -10.29 34.19 -8.13
C ALA A 770 -9.73 34.64 -9.50
N ARG A 771 -10.55 34.61 -10.56
CA ARG A 771 -10.16 35.06 -11.92
C ARG A 771 -9.87 36.57 -12.03
N THR A 772 -10.36 37.37 -11.08
CA THR A 772 -10.20 38.84 -11.10
C THR A 772 -9.08 39.35 -10.19
N LEU A 773 -8.46 38.49 -9.40
CA LEU A 773 -7.36 38.87 -8.50
C LEU A 773 -6.16 39.36 -9.31
N THR A 774 -5.58 40.49 -8.91
CA THR A 774 -4.36 41.04 -9.51
C THR A 774 -3.29 41.30 -8.46
N ASN A 775 -2.03 41.35 -8.86
CA ASN A 775 -0.97 41.89 -8.02
C ASN A 775 -0.99 43.44 -8.17
N PRO A 776 -1.18 44.22 -7.09
CA PRO A 776 -1.23 45.67 -7.17
C PRO A 776 0.09 46.32 -7.64
N ALA A 777 1.24 45.68 -7.45
CA ALA A 777 2.54 46.20 -7.85
C ALA A 777 2.81 46.03 -9.36
N THR A 778 2.35 44.92 -9.95
CA THR A 778 2.62 44.59 -11.37
C THR A 778 1.41 44.84 -12.27
N GLY A 779 0.20 44.95 -11.71
CA GLY A 779 -1.07 45.05 -12.45
C GLY A 779 -1.50 43.76 -13.15
N LYS A 780 -0.67 42.70 -13.10
CA LYS A 780 -0.96 41.40 -13.74
C LYS A 780 -1.99 40.60 -12.94
N ARG A 781 -2.76 39.77 -13.64
CA ARG A 781 -3.67 38.79 -13.01
C ARG A 781 -2.86 37.78 -12.21
N ALA A 782 -3.32 37.46 -11.01
CA ALA A 782 -2.64 36.56 -10.09
C ALA A 782 -2.85 35.09 -10.45
N ALA A 783 -4.05 34.72 -10.91
CA ALA A 783 -4.35 33.36 -11.34
C ALA A 783 -4.02 33.18 -12.83
N GLN A 784 -3.23 32.15 -13.15
CA GLN A 784 -3.03 31.67 -14.51
C GLN A 784 -4.28 30.91 -14.98
N ALA A 785 -4.81 30.05 -14.12
CA ALA A 785 -6.02 29.28 -14.39
C ALA A 785 -6.84 29.06 -13.11
N VAL A 786 -8.16 28.91 -13.30
CA VAL A 786 -9.13 28.66 -12.22
C VAL A 786 -10.06 27.53 -12.67
N HIS A 787 -9.93 26.39 -12.01
CA HIS A 787 -10.60 25.15 -12.36
C HIS A 787 -11.70 24.84 -11.36
N LYS A 788 -12.91 24.59 -11.88
CA LYS A 788 -13.99 23.97 -11.10
C LYS A 788 -13.88 22.48 -11.29
N THR A 789 -13.67 21.75 -10.20
CA THR A 789 -13.35 20.32 -10.26
C THR A 789 -14.48 19.51 -10.91
N ASP A 790 -15.75 19.92 -10.74
CA ASP A 790 -16.89 19.28 -11.40
C ASP A 790 -16.90 19.41 -12.92
N ASP A 791 -16.24 20.41 -13.50
CA ASP A 791 -16.20 20.57 -14.96
C ASP A 791 -15.19 19.62 -15.62
N ILE A 792 -14.24 19.10 -14.83
CA ILE A 792 -13.05 18.38 -15.33
C ILE A 792 -13.09 16.91 -14.92
N PHE A 793 -13.41 16.64 -13.65
CA PHE A 793 -13.21 15.35 -13.01
C PHE A 793 -14.55 14.70 -12.65
N LYS A 794 -14.74 13.45 -13.06
CA LYS A 794 -16.00 12.68 -12.91
C LYS A 794 -15.79 11.28 -12.32
N GLY A 795 -14.54 10.94 -12.01
CA GLY A 795 -14.12 9.65 -11.48
C GLY A 795 -14.57 9.40 -10.03
N PRO A 796 -14.39 8.16 -9.56
CA PRO A 796 -14.91 7.68 -8.28
C PRO A 796 -14.37 8.45 -7.05
N CYS A 797 -13.17 9.03 -7.15
CA CYS A 797 -12.55 9.79 -6.07
C CYS A 797 -12.83 11.30 -6.16
N ARG A 798 -13.71 11.77 -7.06
CA ARG A 798 -14.05 13.20 -7.23
C ARG A 798 -14.42 13.89 -5.91
N SER A 799 -15.17 13.22 -5.03
CA SER A 799 -15.60 13.78 -3.74
C SER A 799 -14.45 14.04 -2.75
N HIS A 800 -13.27 13.46 -2.97
CA HIS A 800 -12.06 13.69 -2.19
C HIS A 800 -11.27 14.92 -2.68
N LEU A 801 -11.45 15.34 -3.94
CA LEU A 801 -10.74 16.49 -4.52
C LEU A 801 -11.29 17.83 -3.99
N PRO A 802 -10.52 18.95 -4.09
CA PRO A 802 -11.04 20.30 -3.86
C PRO A 802 -12.23 20.60 -4.78
N ASP A 803 -13.05 21.61 -4.47
CA ASP A 803 -14.15 22.03 -5.35
C ASP A 803 -13.71 23.08 -6.36
N LEU A 804 -12.77 23.94 -5.95
CA LEU A 804 -12.13 24.93 -6.80
C LEU A 804 -10.62 24.86 -6.61
N ILE A 805 -9.90 24.94 -7.74
CA ILE A 805 -8.44 24.92 -7.79
C ILE A 805 -7.96 26.17 -8.52
N VAL A 806 -7.00 26.88 -7.93
CA VAL A 806 -6.39 28.09 -8.49
C VAL A 806 -4.91 27.85 -8.75
N ASN A 807 -4.51 27.84 -10.02
CA ASN A 807 -3.12 27.78 -10.43
C ASN A 807 -2.61 29.22 -10.63
N TRP A 808 -1.58 29.59 -9.88
CA TRP A 808 -1.08 30.97 -9.85
C TRP A 808 -0.10 31.25 -10.98
N ASP A 809 -0.15 32.47 -11.51
CA ASP A 809 0.78 32.94 -12.54
C ASP A 809 2.08 33.44 -11.87
N PRO A 810 3.24 32.79 -12.09
CA PRO A 810 4.51 33.27 -11.55
C PRO A 810 4.88 34.66 -12.06
N GLU A 811 4.41 35.05 -13.24
CA GLU A 811 4.68 36.35 -13.83
C GLU A 811 3.97 37.49 -13.10
N ALA A 812 2.93 37.17 -12.32
CA ALA A 812 2.26 38.13 -11.45
C ALA A 812 3.15 38.56 -10.28
N LYS A 813 4.15 37.75 -9.90
CA LYS A 813 5.11 38.00 -8.81
C LYS A 813 4.46 38.31 -7.47
N VAL A 814 3.40 37.58 -7.12
CA VAL A 814 2.71 37.77 -5.83
C VAL A 814 3.61 37.32 -4.69
N THR A 815 3.80 38.19 -3.69
CA THR A 815 4.61 37.92 -2.50
C THR A 815 3.77 37.87 -1.23
N ASP A 816 3.03 38.93 -0.92
CA ASP A 816 2.33 39.14 0.36
C ASP A 816 0.95 39.80 0.18
N GLU A 817 0.55 40.15 -1.04
CA GLU A 817 -0.69 40.89 -1.27
C GLU A 817 -1.33 40.69 -2.64
N LEU A 818 -2.65 40.86 -2.67
CA LEU A 818 -3.51 40.83 -3.84
C LEU A 818 -4.47 42.02 -3.83
N LEU A 819 -4.94 42.41 -5.01
CA LEU A 819 -6.05 43.33 -5.18
C LEU A 819 -7.26 42.55 -5.71
N ALA A 820 -8.35 42.56 -4.96
CA ALA A 820 -9.64 42.04 -5.37
C ALA A 820 -10.56 43.22 -5.74
N ALA A 821 -11.19 43.18 -6.92
CA ALA A 821 -12.00 44.29 -7.42
C ALA A 821 -13.14 44.69 -6.46
N GLU A 822 -13.76 43.70 -5.80
CA GLU A 822 -14.89 43.91 -4.87
C GLU A 822 -14.48 44.14 -3.42
N PHE A 823 -13.29 43.65 -3.02
CA PHE A 823 -12.88 43.61 -1.59
C PHE A 823 -11.65 44.49 -1.30
N GLY A 824 -11.11 45.15 -2.32
CA GLY A 824 -9.91 45.98 -2.19
C GLY A 824 -8.64 45.17 -1.98
N ARG A 825 -7.69 45.75 -1.26
CA ARG A 825 -6.35 45.18 -1.06
C ARG A 825 -6.38 44.15 0.07
N ILE A 826 -5.98 42.92 -0.23
CA ILE A 826 -5.84 41.80 0.70
C ILE A 826 -4.36 41.59 0.96
N LYS A 827 -3.93 41.63 2.22
CA LYS A 827 -2.51 41.60 2.58
C LYS A 827 -2.24 40.63 3.74
N THR A 828 -1.14 39.88 3.64
CA THR A 828 -0.59 39.05 4.72
C THR A 828 0.56 39.76 5.44
N LYS A 829 0.92 39.28 6.63
CA LYS A 829 2.02 39.87 7.43
C LYS A 829 3.39 39.51 6.89
N GLU A 830 3.53 38.26 6.44
CA GLU A 830 4.75 37.69 5.90
C GLU A 830 4.51 37.34 4.42
N PRO A 831 5.53 37.43 3.57
CA PRO A 831 5.44 36.92 2.21
C PRO A 831 5.36 35.39 2.19
N GLY A 832 4.87 34.81 1.11
CA GLY A 832 4.68 33.36 0.97
C GLY A 832 5.95 32.54 1.28
N TYR A 833 7.12 32.98 0.83
CA TYR A 833 8.41 32.33 1.12
C TYR A 833 8.90 32.51 2.57
N GLY A 834 8.27 33.39 3.34
CA GLY A 834 8.51 33.64 4.76
C GLY A 834 7.57 32.87 5.68
N ILE A 835 6.68 32.02 5.14
CA ILE A 835 5.71 31.22 5.90
C ILE A 835 6.14 29.75 5.86
N VAL A 836 5.92 29.01 6.95
CA VAL A 836 6.22 27.57 7.01
C VAL A 836 5.27 26.78 6.09
N PRO A 837 5.78 25.87 5.25
CA PRO A 837 7.20 25.60 4.99
C PRO A 837 7.84 26.69 4.12
N PHE A 838 9.04 27.16 4.50
CA PHE A 838 9.75 28.32 3.92
C PHE A 838 10.26 28.08 2.49
N TYR A 839 9.35 27.86 1.55
CA TYR A 839 9.68 27.53 0.17
C TYR A 839 10.00 28.77 -0.65
N VAL A 840 11.18 28.79 -1.24
CA VAL A 840 11.63 29.82 -2.18
C VAL A 840 11.45 29.40 -3.64
N GLY A 841 11.34 28.09 -3.89
CA GLY A 841 10.89 27.53 -5.17
C GLY A 841 9.69 26.61 -4.98
N ASN A 842 8.92 26.40 -6.04
CA ASN A 842 7.66 25.66 -6.02
C ASN A 842 7.37 24.99 -7.36
N HIS A 843 6.42 24.06 -7.37
CA HIS A 843 6.16 23.18 -8.51
C HIS A 843 5.61 23.90 -9.75
N ARG A 844 5.96 23.39 -10.94
CA ARG A 844 5.52 23.89 -12.25
C ARG A 844 5.14 22.72 -13.16
N PRO A 845 4.17 22.87 -14.08
CA PRO A 845 3.75 21.80 -14.98
C PRO A 845 4.71 21.62 -16.17
N ASN A 846 6.01 21.49 -15.92
CA ASN A 846 7.05 21.38 -16.94
C ASN A 846 7.55 19.93 -17.09
N ALA A 847 6.62 19.00 -17.37
CA ALA A 847 6.93 17.59 -17.53
C ALA A 847 7.69 17.30 -18.83
N PHE A 848 8.51 16.25 -18.83
CA PHE A 848 9.21 15.78 -20.02
C PHE A 848 9.49 14.27 -19.97
N ALA A 849 9.76 13.71 -21.15
CA ALA A 849 10.29 12.37 -21.29
C ALA A 849 11.45 12.36 -22.30
N VAL A 850 12.48 11.58 -22.01
CA VAL A 850 13.54 11.18 -22.94
C VAL A 850 13.60 9.66 -22.93
N VAL A 851 13.45 9.05 -24.11
CA VAL A 851 13.41 7.60 -24.26
C VAL A 851 14.49 7.16 -25.24
N THR A 852 15.29 6.17 -24.86
CA THR A 852 16.31 5.55 -25.72
C THR A 852 16.16 4.04 -25.70
N GLY A 853 16.55 3.33 -26.76
CA GLY A 853 16.45 1.87 -26.77
C GLY A 853 16.47 1.28 -28.18
N PRO A 854 16.51 -0.06 -28.32
CA PRO A 854 16.67 -0.74 -29.60
C PRO A 854 15.59 -0.42 -30.65
N ASN A 855 14.38 -0.09 -30.19
CA ASN A 855 13.22 0.15 -31.06
C ASN A 855 12.74 1.61 -31.02
N VAL A 856 13.51 2.50 -30.41
CA VAL A 856 13.16 3.91 -30.23
C VAL A 856 13.85 4.74 -31.31
N PRO A 857 13.12 5.57 -32.08
CA PRO A 857 13.72 6.43 -33.08
C PRO A 857 14.72 7.45 -32.49
N GLU A 858 15.87 7.61 -33.14
CA GLU A 858 16.91 8.54 -32.73
C GLU A 858 16.62 9.97 -33.22
N GLY A 859 16.74 10.96 -32.33
CA GLY A 859 16.64 12.38 -32.65
C GLY A 859 15.22 12.91 -32.90
N GLU A 860 14.21 12.07 -32.71
CA GLU A 860 12.80 12.44 -32.92
C GLU A 860 12.22 13.19 -31.70
N GLN A 861 11.20 14.00 -31.94
CA GLN A 861 10.47 14.71 -30.89
C GLN A 861 9.18 13.96 -30.55
N LEU A 862 8.88 13.81 -29.26
CA LEU A 862 7.58 13.32 -28.79
C LEU A 862 6.56 14.43 -28.99
N GLU A 863 5.66 14.24 -29.95
CA GLU A 863 4.53 15.13 -30.21
C GLU A 863 3.26 14.65 -29.50
N ASP A 864 2.52 15.57 -28.88
CA ASP A 864 1.21 15.33 -28.25
C ASP A 864 1.17 14.17 -27.22
N GLY A 865 2.28 13.97 -26.51
CA GLY A 865 2.41 13.01 -25.43
C GLY A 865 1.94 13.55 -24.08
N HIS A 866 1.34 12.71 -23.26
CA HIS A 866 0.92 13.02 -21.90
C HIS A 866 1.56 12.03 -20.91
N ILE A 867 1.84 12.45 -19.66
CA ILE A 867 2.44 11.56 -18.64
C ILE A 867 1.61 10.29 -18.36
N LEU A 868 0.32 10.31 -18.69
CA LEU A 868 -0.60 9.18 -18.55
C LEU A 868 -0.26 8.07 -19.54
N ASP A 869 0.33 8.44 -20.68
CA ASP A 869 0.65 7.54 -21.80
C ASP A 869 1.87 6.65 -21.50
N LEU A 870 2.67 7.00 -20.47
CA LEU A 870 3.88 6.28 -20.11
C LEU A 870 3.57 4.86 -19.63
N THR A 871 2.61 4.67 -18.73
CA THR A 871 2.26 3.34 -18.21
C THR A 871 1.74 2.39 -19.30
N PRO A 872 0.73 2.76 -20.11
CA PRO A 872 0.27 1.94 -21.23
C PRO A 872 1.42 1.54 -22.17
N THR A 873 2.31 2.50 -22.50
CA THR A 873 3.46 2.24 -23.36
C THR A 873 4.45 1.24 -22.75
N ILE A 874 4.77 1.38 -21.45
CA ILE A 874 5.67 0.47 -20.74
C ILE A 874 5.10 -0.95 -20.66
N LEU A 875 3.79 -1.08 -20.39
CA LEU A 875 3.12 -2.38 -20.39
C LEU A 875 3.23 -3.06 -21.76
N THR A 876 2.96 -2.31 -22.85
CA THR A 876 3.07 -2.83 -24.22
C THR A 876 4.48 -3.27 -24.56
N LEU A 877 5.51 -2.49 -24.19
CA LEU A 877 6.92 -2.87 -24.38
C LEU A 877 7.30 -4.15 -23.64
N LEU A 878 6.67 -4.41 -22.49
CA LEU A 878 6.90 -5.63 -21.69
C LEU A 878 5.99 -6.80 -22.07
N GLY A 879 5.18 -6.64 -23.14
CA GLY A 879 4.33 -7.68 -23.71
C GLY A 879 2.97 -7.84 -23.04
N LEU A 880 2.46 -6.78 -22.39
CA LEU A 880 1.13 -6.74 -21.80
C LEU A 880 0.25 -5.70 -22.51
N ASP A 881 -1.03 -6.01 -22.67
CA ASP A 881 -2.01 -5.04 -23.13
C ASP A 881 -2.34 -4.05 -22.02
N ALA A 882 -2.47 -2.77 -22.38
CA ALA A 882 -2.90 -1.74 -21.44
C ALA A 882 -4.38 -1.96 -21.06
N PRO A 883 -4.74 -2.03 -19.77
CA PRO A 883 -6.12 -2.18 -19.36
C PRO A 883 -7.03 -1.04 -19.83
N GLU A 884 -8.26 -1.36 -20.22
CA GLU A 884 -9.24 -0.39 -20.75
C GLU A 884 -9.59 0.76 -19.79
N TYR A 885 -9.35 0.61 -18.49
CA TYR A 885 -9.66 1.66 -17.51
C TYR A 885 -8.63 2.82 -17.51
N MET A 886 -7.46 2.63 -18.13
CA MET A 886 -6.41 3.63 -18.22
C MET A 886 -6.83 4.78 -19.13
N ASP A 887 -6.51 6.02 -18.73
CA ASP A 887 -6.78 7.21 -19.52
C ASP A 887 -5.68 7.50 -20.55
N GLY A 888 -4.47 7.02 -20.28
CA GLY A 888 -3.34 7.15 -21.19
C GLY A 888 -3.48 6.24 -22.42
N LYS A 889 -2.86 6.67 -23.52
CA LYS A 889 -2.73 5.89 -24.76
C LYS A 889 -1.31 5.34 -24.90
N VAL A 890 -1.14 4.32 -25.74
CA VAL A 890 0.19 3.84 -26.12
C VAL A 890 0.85 4.86 -27.05
N LEU A 891 2.07 5.30 -26.73
CA LEU A 891 2.88 6.18 -27.56
C LEU A 891 3.50 5.38 -28.70
N SER A 892 2.78 5.28 -29.83
CA SER A 892 3.25 4.55 -31.02
C SER A 892 4.58 5.07 -31.58
N GLN A 893 4.91 6.34 -31.37
CA GLN A 893 6.22 6.93 -31.73
C GLN A 893 7.40 6.20 -31.05
N LEU A 894 7.15 5.57 -29.90
CA LEU A 894 8.15 4.80 -29.14
C LEU A 894 8.20 3.30 -29.52
N ILE A 895 7.30 2.85 -30.43
CA ILE A 895 7.16 1.45 -30.82
C ILE A 895 7.29 1.35 -32.35
N ARG A 896 8.48 1.00 -32.86
CA ARG A 896 8.63 0.68 -34.29
C ARG A 896 7.95 -0.66 -34.63
N GLU A 897 7.18 -0.68 -35.72
CA GLU A 897 6.33 -1.78 -36.23
C GLU A 897 7.04 -3.10 -36.62
N LYS A 898 8.22 -3.42 -36.11
CA LYS A 898 8.95 -4.67 -36.45
C LYS A 898 8.77 -5.83 -35.47
N ALA A 899 7.70 -5.85 -34.67
CA ALA A 899 7.53 -6.86 -33.62
C ALA A 899 6.12 -7.52 -33.54
N LEU A 900 5.40 -7.64 -34.66
CA LEU A 900 4.18 -8.48 -34.74
C LEU A 900 4.13 -9.45 -35.93
N ALA A 901 5.28 -9.69 -36.59
CA ALA A 901 5.38 -10.72 -37.61
C ALA A 901 6.68 -11.51 -37.43
N ASN A 902 6.63 -12.55 -36.58
CA ASN A 902 7.24 -13.87 -36.79
C ASN A 902 6.95 -14.79 -35.61
#